data_AF-A0A196SDZ8-F1
#
_entry.id   AF-A0A196SDZ8-F1
#
_cell.length_a   1.000
_cell.length_b   1.000
_cell.length_c   1.000
_cell.angle_alpha   90.00
_cell.angle_beta   90.00
_cell.angle_gamma   90.00
#
_symmetry.space_group_name_H-M   'P 1'
#
loop_
_entity.id
_entity.type
_entity.pdbx_description
1 polymer ?
#
loop_
_entity_poly.entity_id
_entity_poly.type
_entity_poly.pdbx_seq_one_letter_code
_entity_poly.pdbx_strand_id
1 'polypeptide(L)'
;MGKRKGSELVEAFVSPKRRDKCDCDSAFTSYAVILRENKCFSVKEEFRTEGKNILVNMKKDNQIKVNVTSHQVLIVNDKDVSRIEHNLLLDLNDEGERWEGDVLNGKPCGWGVLYDNENRIAYEGFRVGNVNVCYGTRYYSDIGVIEYKGELLCGKRWGRGIQYDRNGKVVYDGEWINNEQMKRRIEWKLENQLLHNRIEELVVCSEYMQVEWKRLDLSSFVCLRELKVGDECFKRVEEVKLIGLKKLERVVIGKKCFIVEGGSNMDGYFYLKDCDRLRELKIGCYSFHDYTVCEIENVPSLEVIEIGELNEWSENFWSASLELKNLPSLKSLLIGDCTFCQISRLVLENLPELTSIQLGDNGFCFESGGTLIMRNLPKLTTLTTCGDHSDSFIGPSCIVLENMPCLTTVKLPEAFIEYKEYTVSNVGALSQHENLPSHNPHATVLPSMEWWNIEPTITHMVVDNMFAFFDEDLTVLDFSPFKNVVSIEIGDKSFTYVQTVCIAELPKLESVRIGFHSFFHADEYNGTQTPDCHFYAYDCPELKELKIGSDSFVYYSRFVVKNLPSLEEIMIGDSVYCSQCFTYASLELKDFPKLKTLKIGVYCFKKCERVLIEDLPELTSVFIGYEACMFADNECSYTYDDDSDDSDDDSDDEDDDDDSDSDDSDDSNDSDDDDNDDDANGDDSNDSDNDNDDDDDDDSNNNDDEEDASNDQSFVMKNLPKLTSFHVEGGLSEMYPDSFLFSDLPALVDVKLKGNKPKRLVTIHNAPALSQYSN
;
A
#
# COMPACT_ATOMS: atom_id res chain seq x y z
N MET A 1 -16.09 83.24 -62.02
CA MET A 1 -17.48 83.07 -61.52
C MET A 1 -17.75 81.59 -61.43
N GLY A 2 -18.16 80.92 -60.35
CA GLY A 2 -18.45 81.24 -58.94
C GLY A 2 -18.35 79.90 -58.16
N LYS A 3 -17.75 79.89 -56.97
CA LYS A 3 -18.37 79.79 -55.63
C LYS A 3 -19.02 78.44 -55.25
N ARG A 4 -18.33 77.75 -54.32
CA ARG A 4 -18.74 77.21 -53.00
C ARG A 4 -20.21 76.88 -52.67
N LYS A 5 -20.31 75.89 -51.76
CA LYS A 5 -21.41 75.38 -50.90
C LYS A 5 -22.07 74.15 -51.50
N GLY A 6 -22.41 73.09 -50.76
CA GLY A 6 -22.46 72.81 -49.32
C GLY A 6 -23.35 71.57 -49.13
N SER A 7 -23.26 70.95 -47.95
CA SER A 7 -24.25 70.06 -47.33
C SER A 7 -24.83 68.88 -48.14
N GLU A 8 -24.58 67.67 -47.65
CA GLU A 8 -25.63 66.70 -47.26
C GLU A 8 -24.94 65.39 -46.87
N LEU A 9 -24.83 65.13 -45.56
CA LEU A 9 -24.77 63.76 -45.06
C LEU A 9 -25.94 63.59 -44.11
N VAL A 10 -26.82 62.75 -44.61
CA VAL A 10 -28.13 62.34 -44.13
C VAL A 10 -28.02 61.77 -42.72
N GLU A 11 -28.99 62.13 -41.89
CA GLU A 11 -29.30 61.51 -40.61
C GLU A 11 -29.28 59.97 -40.73
N ALA A 12 -28.38 59.33 -40.00
CA ALA A 12 -28.53 57.95 -39.60
C ALA A 12 -28.67 57.92 -38.08
N PHE A 13 -29.90 58.07 -37.60
CA PHE A 13 -30.31 57.58 -36.29
C PHE A 13 -30.05 56.08 -36.24
N VAL A 14 -28.85 55.68 -35.84
CA VAL A 14 -28.57 54.31 -35.45
C VAL A 14 -28.96 54.20 -33.98
N SER A 15 -30.18 53.70 -33.75
CA SER A 15 -30.57 53.15 -32.45
C SER A 15 -29.46 52.22 -31.94
N PRO A 16 -29.05 52.26 -30.67
CA PRO A 16 -28.13 51.25 -30.13
C PRO A 16 -28.76 49.88 -30.37
N LYS A 17 -28.11 49.06 -31.22
CA LYS A 17 -28.54 47.69 -31.46
C LYS A 17 -28.62 46.99 -30.11
N ARG A 18 -29.77 46.33 -29.89
CA ARG A 18 -29.98 45.35 -28.82
C ARG A 18 -28.77 44.43 -28.75
N ARG A 19 -28.29 44.15 -27.53
CA ARG A 19 -27.36 43.06 -27.23
C ARG A 19 -27.83 41.82 -27.99
N ASP A 20 -26.97 41.28 -28.86
CA ASP A 20 -27.29 40.14 -29.71
C ASP A 20 -27.72 38.94 -28.85
N LYS A 21 -28.70 38.21 -29.38
CA LYS A 21 -29.46 37.16 -28.70
C LYS A 21 -28.68 35.85 -28.48
N CYS A 22 -27.39 35.82 -28.79
CA CYS A 22 -26.57 34.61 -28.83
C CYS A 22 -25.56 34.47 -27.67
N ASP A 23 -25.46 35.45 -26.76
CA ASP A 23 -24.45 35.45 -25.67
C ASP A 23 -25.02 35.11 -24.28
N CYS A 24 -26.24 34.55 -24.20
CA CYS A 24 -26.93 34.35 -22.93
C CYS A 24 -27.18 32.88 -22.53
N ASP A 25 -26.26 31.99 -22.87
CA ASP A 25 -26.20 30.63 -22.31
C ASP A 25 -24.88 30.42 -21.55
N SER A 26 -24.75 31.06 -20.38
CA SER A 26 -23.96 30.46 -19.31
C SER A 26 -24.44 30.98 -17.97
N ALA A 27 -24.77 30.06 -17.08
CA ALA A 27 -24.85 30.36 -15.67
C ALA A 27 -23.50 30.96 -15.21
N PHE A 28 -23.57 32.05 -14.45
CA PHE A 28 -22.45 32.70 -13.73
C PHE A 28 -21.38 33.37 -14.61
N THR A 29 -21.57 34.64 -14.99
CA THR A 29 -20.46 35.52 -15.42
C THR A 29 -19.94 36.31 -14.22
N SER A 30 -19.29 35.61 -13.27
CA SER A 30 -18.47 36.25 -12.24
C SER A 30 -16.99 36.24 -12.62
N TYR A 31 -16.34 37.38 -12.49
CA TYR A 31 -14.91 37.61 -12.70
C TYR A 31 -14.29 38.00 -11.37
N ALA A 32 -13.52 37.08 -10.79
CA ALA A 32 -12.92 37.25 -9.49
C ALA A 32 -11.39 37.23 -9.61
N VAL A 33 -10.73 38.19 -8.95
CA VAL A 33 -9.30 38.07 -8.66
C VAL A 33 -9.14 37.20 -7.42
N ILE A 34 -8.33 36.17 -7.57
CA ILE A 34 -7.97 35.24 -6.52
C ILE A 34 -6.64 35.73 -5.95
N LEU A 35 -6.61 36.04 -4.66
CA LEU A 35 -5.40 36.42 -3.94
C LEU A 35 -5.12 35.48 -2.78
N ARG A 36 -3.84 35.43 -2.42
CA ARG A 36 -3.38 34.86 -1.17
C ARG A 36 -3.74 35.80 -0.01
N GLU A 37 -4.55 35.32 0.93
CA GLU A 37 -4.72 35.93 2.27
C GLU A 37 -4.67 34.81 3.32
N ASN A 38 -3.94 35.01 4.42
CA ASN A 38 -3.89 34.08 5.56
C ASN A 38 -3.62 32.60 5.21
N LYS A 39 -2.61 32.33 4.38
CA LYS A 39 -2.20 30.97 3.97
C LYS A 39 -3.28 30.17 3.19
N CYS A 40 -4.26 30.85 2.58
CA CYS A 40 -5.25 30.27 1.67
C CYS A 40 -5.58 31.24 0.52
N PHE A 41 -6.34 30.78 -0.47
CA PHE A 41 -6.92 31.65 -1.49
C PHE A 41 -8.20 32.32 -1.01
N SER A 42 -8.36 33.60 -1.38
CA SER A 42 -9.55 34.39 -1.13
C SER A 42 -9.92 35.22 -2.37
N VAL A 43 -11.22 35.46 -2.56
CA VAL A 43 -11.70 36.36 -3.61
C VAL A 43 -11.58 37.80 -3.10
N LYS A 44 -10.67 38.59 -3.70
CA LYS A 44 -10.41 39.98 -3.27
C LYS A 44 -11.37 40.98 -3.89
N GLU A 45 -11.65 40.79 -5.17
CA GLU A 45 -12.42 41.68 -6.03
C GLU A 45 -13.27 40.80 -6.95
N GLU A 46 -14.59 41.02 -6.94
CA GLU A 46 -15.54 40.26 -7.76
C GLU A 46 -16.39 41.22 -8.60
N PHE A 47 -16.50 40.93 -9.88
CA PHE A 47 -17.45 41.55 -10.79
C PHE A 47 -18.40 40.47 -11.27
N ARG A 48 -19.71 40.64 -11.14
CA ARG A 48 -20.68 39.64 -11.62
C ARG A 48 -21.88 40.25 -12.31
N THR A 49 -22.46 39.48 -13.23
CA THR A 49 -23.75 39.82 -13.86
C THR A 49 -24.88 39.06 -13.18
N GLU A 50 -25.91 39.78 -12.74
CA GLU A 50 -27.14 39.20 -12.20
C GLU A 50 -28.28 39.36 -13.22
N GLY A 51 -28.79 38.26 -13.76
CA GLY A 51 -29.76 38.31 -14.86
C GLY A 51 -29.16 38.92 -16.14
N LYS A 52 -29.96 39.60 -16.96
CA LYS A 52 -29.50 40.08 -18.29
C LYS A 52 -28.78 41.44 -18.26
N ASN A 53 -29.14 42.30 -17.30
CA ASN A 53 -28.84 43.73 -17.37
C ASN A 53 -28.26 44.29 -16.07
N ILE A 54 -28.13 43.48 -15.01
CA ILE A 54 -27.65 43.98 -13.72
C ILE A 54 -26.17 43.62 -13.60
N LEU A 55 -25.34 44.63 -13.35
CA LEU A 55 -23.93 44.46 -13.05
C LEU A 55 -23.70 44.76 -11.58
N VAL A 56 -22.85 43.95 -10.95
CA VAL A 56 -22.48 44.06 -9.55
C VAL A 56 -20.97 44.11 -9.43
N ASN A 57 -20.46 45.19 -8.86
CA ASN A 57 -19.07 45.38 -8.49
C ASN A 57 -18.93 45.17 -6.98
N MET A 58 -18.09 44.23 -6.56
CA MET A 58 -17.83 43.89 -5.15
C MET A 58 -16.33 44.10 -4.83
N LYS A 59 -16.03 44.81 -3.75
CA LYS A 59 -14.66 45.00 -3.24
C LYS A 59 -14.63 45.08 -1.72
N LYS A 60 -14.12 44.03 -1.05
CA LYS A 60 -14.18 43.80 0.41
C LYS A 60 -15.60 44.00 0.98
N ASP A 61 -15.96 45.25 1.29
CA ASP A 61 -17.24 45.64 1.90
C ASP A 61 -18.05 46.63 1.05
N ASN A 62 -17.57 46.96 -0.15
CA ASN A 62 -18.23 47.89 -1.05
C ASN A 62 -18.96 47.13 -2.16
N GLN A 63 -20.24 47.45 -2.35
CA GLN A 63 -21.08 46.89 -3.41
C GLN A 63 -21.70 48.01 -4.23
N ILE A 64 -21.50 47.96 -5.55
CA ILE A 64 -22.20 48.81 -6.50
C ILE A 64 -23.01 47.92 -7.43
N LYS A 65 -24.32 48.15 -7.49
CA LYS A 65 -25.25 47.40 -8.34
C LYS A 65 -25.96 48.36 -9.27
N VAL A 66 -25.93 48.10 -10.56
CA VAL A 66 -26.55 48.96 -11.58
C VAL A 66 -27.33 48.15 -12.60
N ASN A 67 -28.38 48.75 -13.15
CA ASN A 67 -29.09 48.23 -14.32
C ASN A 67 -28.60 48.98 -15.57
N VAL A 68 -27.84 48.28 -16.41
CA VAL A 68 -27.20 48.83 -17.60
C VAL A 68 -28.20 49.23 -18.68
N THR A 69 -29.39 48.61 -18.73
CA THR A 69 -30.39 48.96 -19.76
C THR A 69 -31.21 50.19 -19.39
N SER A 70 -31.55 50.34 -18.11
CA SER A 70 -32.28 51.53 -17.64
C SER A 70 -31.35 52.68 -17.21
N HIS A 71 -30.02 52.49 -17.27
CA HIS A 71 -29.03 53.44 -16.76
C HIS A 71 -29.24 53.81 -15.28
N GLN A 72 -29.80 52.90 -14.49
CA GLN A 72 -30.14 53.15 -13.08
C GLN A 72 -29.15 52.52 -12.12
N VAL A 73 -28.78 53.27 -11.09
CA VAL A 73 -28.11 52.74 -9.92
C VAL A 73 -29.12 52.10 -8.99
N LEU A 74 -28.86 50.86 -8.58
CA LEU A 74 -29.72 50.10 -7.67
C LEU A 74 -29.17 50.07 -6.24
N ILE A 75 -27.85 49.94 -6.08
CA ILE A 75 -27.15 49.92 -4.79
C ILE A 75 -25.81 50.62 -4.96
N VAL A 76 -25.42 51.46 -3.98
CA VAL A 76 -24.06 52.02 -3.84
C VAL A 76 -23.69 52.01 -2.36
N ASN A 77 -23.14 50.89 -1.90
CA ASN A 77 -22.85 50.65 -0.48
C ASN A 77 -24.07 50.97 0.42
N ASP A 78 -23.85 51.46 1.63
CA ASP A 78 -24.91 51.89 2.59
C ASP A 78 -25.57 53.23 2.25
N LYS A 79 -25.46 53.72 0.99
CA LYS A 79 -26.05 55.00 0.60
C LYS A 79 -27.50 54.85 0.16
N ASP A 80 -28.33 55.80 0.58
CA ASP A 80 -29.70 55.95 0.13
C ASP A 80 -29.74 56.45 -1.33
N VAL A 81 -29.87 55.51 -2.27
CA VAL A 81 -29.91 55.77 -3.71
C VAL A 81 -31.20 56.48 -4.16
N SER A 82 -32.22 56.61 -3.29
CA SER A 82 -33.46 57.34 -3.63
C SER A 82 -33.28 58.85 -3.77
N ARG A 83 -32.16 59.38 -3.26
CA ARG A 83 -31.80 60.81 -3.29
C ARG A 83 -30.96 61.21 -4.51
N ILE A 84 -30.81 60.31 -5.49
CA ILE A 84 -30.09 60.63 -6.72
C ILE A 84 -30.90 61.64 -7.52
N GLU A 85 -30.27 62.78 -7.83
CA GLU A 85 -30.80 63.80 -8.70
C GLU A 85 -30.33 63.53 -10.13
N HIS A 86 -31.25 63.56 -11.10
CA HIS A 86 -30.99 63.15 -12.47
C HIS A 86 -30.71 64.33 -13.41
N ASN A 87 -29.85 64.12 -14.40
CA ASN A 87 -29.53 65.08 -15.47
C ASN A 87 -29.03 66.45 -14.96
N LEU A 88 -28.21 66.46 -13.92
CA LEU A 88 -27.59 67.67 -13.40
C LEU A 88 -26.27 67.98 -14.12
N LEU A 89 -26.01 69.28 -14.29
CA LEU A 89 -24.73 69.81 -14.69
C LEU A 89 -23.94 70.16 -13.42
N LEU A 90 -22.80 69.50 -13.24
CA LEU A 90 -21.93 69.63 -12.07
C LEU A 90 -20.51 69.96 -12.51
N ASP A 91 -20.02 71.14 -12.13
CA ASP A 91 -18.60 71.48 -12.27
C ASP A 91 -17.78 70.68 -11.25
N LEU A 92 -16.79 69.93 -11.73
CA LEU A 92 -15.98 69.04 -10.90
C LEU A 92 -14.75 69.73 -10.34
N ASN A 93 -14.21 70.72 -11.06
CA ASN A 93 -13.06 71.52 -10.64
C ASN A 93 -13.05 72.92 -11.31
N ASP A 94 -12.17 73.79 -10.81
CA ASP A 94 -11.99 75.15 -11.34
C ASP A 94 -11.29 75.17 -12.72
N GLU A 95 -10.76 74.02 -13.18
CA GLU A 95 -10.09 73.87 -14.47
C GLU A 95 -11.08 73.65 -15.62
N GLY A 96 -12.36 73.45 -15.33
CA GLY A 96 -13.43 73.31 -16.31
C GLY A 96 -13.86 71.86 -16.60
N GLU A 97 -13.38 70.87 -15.84
CA GLU A 97 -13.95 69.51 -15.92
C GLU A 97 -15.40 69.51 -15.42
N ARG A 98 -16.28 68.86 -16.18
CA ARG A 98 -17.73 68.90 -15.93
C ARG A 98 -18.36 67.52 -16.04
N TRP A 99 -19.33 67.25 -15.19
CA TRP A 99 -20.20 66.08 -15.24
C TRP A 99 -21.62 66.48 -15.62
N GLU A 100 -22.21 65.77 -16.57
CA GLU A 100 -23.62 65.89 -16.94
C GLU A 100 -24.31 64.54 -16.72
N GLY A 101 -25.11 64.42 -15.66
CA GLY A 101 -25.78 63.16 -15.34
C GLY A 101 -26.30 63.06 -13.91
N ASP A 102 -26.33 61.83 -13.39
CA ASP A 102 -26.82 61.52 -12.05
C ASP A 102 -25.84 61.99 -10.96
N VAL A 103 -26.38 62.63 -9.92
CA VAL A 103 -25.60 63.23 -8.81
C VAL A 103 -26.22 62.85 -7.46
N LEU A 104 -25.36 62.53 -6.49
CA LEU A 104 -25.73 62.28 -5.10
C LEU A 104 -24.79 63.06 -4.17
N ASN A 105 -25.35 63.91 -3.31
CA ASN A 105 -24.59 64.76 -2.38
C ASN A 105 -23.50 65.61 -3.06
N GLY A 106 -23.83 66.22 -4.20
CA GLY A 106 -22.90 67.07 -4.96
C GLY A 106 -21.74 66.35 -5.63
N LYS A 107 -21.84 65.02 -5.82
CA LYS A 107 -20.83 64.21 -6.51
C LYS A 107 -21.49 63.31 -7.57
N PRO A 108 -20.79 62.96 -8.67
CA PRO A 108 -21.29 61.99 -9.64
C PRO A 108 -21.71 60.68 -8.97
N CYS A 109 -22.92 60.19 -9.24
CA CYS A 109 -23.42 58.94 -8.67
C CYS A 109 -24.52 58.35 -9.56
N GLY A 110 -24.11 57.78 -10.68
CA GLY A 110 -24.97 57.10 -11.64
C GLY A 110 -24.51 57.29 -13.07
N TRP A 111 -25.45 57.29 -14.01
CA TRP A 111 -25.11 57.40 -15.43
C TRP A 111 -24.92 58.87 -15.83
N GLY A 112 -23.96 59.13 -16.72
CA GLY A 112 -23.74 60.47 -17.25
C GLY A 112 -22.53 60.57 -18.18
N VAL A 113 -22.21 61.80 -18.55
CA VAL A 113 -21.11 62.17 -19.44
C VAL A 113 -20.13 63.07 -18.71
N LEU A 114 -18.85 62.69 -18.74
CA LEU A 114 -17.73 63.47 -18.24
C LEU A 114 -17.06 64.21 -19.39
N TYR A 115 -16.94 65.53 -19.22
CA TYR A 115 -16.23 66.42 -20.12
C TYR A 115 -14.89 66.84 -19.49
N ASP A 116 -13.83 66.86 -20.31
CA ASP A 116 -12.54 67.40 -19.90
C ASP A 116 -12.56 68.94 -19.85
N ASN A 117 -11.45 69.55 -19.43
CA ASN A 117 -11.25 71.00 -19.33
C ASN A 117 -11.37 71.76 -20.67
N GLU A 118 -11.34 71.06 -21.81
CA GLU A 118 -11.56 71.62 -23.14
C GLU A 118 -12.99 71.40 -23.65
N ASN A 119 -13.90 70.96 -22.76
CA ASN A 119 -15.29 70.65 -23.07
C ASN A 119 -15.43 69.51 -24.11
N ARG A 120 -14.49 68.56 -24.13
CA ARG A 120 -14.51 67.35 -24.96
C ARG A 120 -14.96 66.15 -24.13
N ILE A 121 -15.65 65.19 -24.74
CA ILE A 121 -16.13 63.99 -24.04
C ILE A 121 -14.91 63.12 -23.68
N ALA A 122 -14.74 62.85 -22.39
CA ALA A 122 -13.73 61.94 -21.86
C ALA A 122 -14.31 60.57 -21.51
N TYR A 123 -15.54 60.52 -21.01
CA TYR A 123 -16.21 59.29 -20.59
C TYR A 123 -17.73 59.40 -20.63
N GLU A 124 -18.41 58.32 -20.97
CA GLU A 124 -19.86 58.15 -20.84
C GLU A 124 -20.15 56.81 -20.14
N GLY A 125 -20.88 56.82 -19.02
CA GLY A 125 -21.24 55.59 -18.31
C GLY A 125 -21.54 55.78 -16.83
N PHE A 126 -21.49 54.68 -16.07
CA PHE A 126 -21.70 54.74 -14.62
C PHE A 126 -20.47 55.26 -13.87
N ARG A 127 -20.67 56.29 -13.04
CA ARG A 127 -19.61 56.90 -12.22
C ARG A 127 -20.08 57.07 -10.78
N VAL A 128 -19.22 56.75 -9.82
CA VAL A 128 -19.43 57.01 -8.38
C VAL A 128 -18.26 57.80 -7.83
N GLY A 129 -18.50 59.04 -7.45
CA GLY A 129 -17.48 60.02 -7.10
C GLY A 129 -16.53 60.25 -8.27
N ASN A 130 -15.25 59.90 -8.08
CA ASN A 130 -14.21 60.09 -9.09
C ASN A 130 -13.90 58.81 -9.89
N VAL A 131 -14.68 57.74 -9.70
CA VAL A 131 -14.36 56.39 -10.20
C VAL A 131 -15.43 55.93 -11.18
N ASN A 132 -14.99 55.49 -12.37
CA ASN A 132 -15.86 54.85 -13.36
C ASN A 132 -16.09 53.39 -12.95
N VAL A 133 -17.34 52.93 -13.01
CA VAL A 133 -17.75 51.64 -12.46
C VAL A 133 -18.71 50.92 -13.41
N CYS A 134 -18.90 49.63 -13.20
CA CYS A 134 -19.80 48.71 -13.89
C CYS A 134 -19.66 48.68 -15.42
N TYR A 135 -20.08 49.73 -16.14
CA TYR A 135 -20.06 49.79 -17.59
C TYR A 135 -19.90 51.22 -18.09
N GLY A 136 -19.13 51.42 -19.16
CA GLY A 136 -19.09 52.69 -19.87
C GLY A 136 -18.19 52.70 -21.10
N THR A 137 -18.07 53.88 -21.69
CA THR A 137 -17.29 54.18 -22.88
C THR A 137 -16.29 55.28 -22.55
N ARG A 138 -15.00 55.03 -22.74
CA ARG A 138 -13.90 56.01 -22.66
C ARG A 138 -13.54 56.49 -24.05
N TYR A 139 -13.08 57.72 -24.17
CA TYR A 139 -12.75 58.35 -25.44
C TYR A 139 -11.30 58.86 -25.46
N TYR A 140 -10.69 58.82 -26.63
CA TYR A 140 -9.56 59.67 -26.98
C TYR A 140 -10.09 61.10 -27.15
N SER A 141 -10.17 61.86 -26.05
CA SER A 141 -10.86 63.15 -26.00
C SER A 141 -10.40 64.13 -27.08
N ASP A 142 -9.10 64.11 -27.43
CA ASP A 142 -8.49 64.98 -28.45
C ASP A 142 -9.07 64.80 -29.86
N ILE A 143 -9.57 63.60 -30.16
CA ILE A 143 -10.09 63.23 -31.50
C ILE A 143 -11.54 62.73 -31.48
N GLY A 144 -12.16 62.59 -30.30
CA GLY A 144 -13.54 62.14 -30.14
C GLY A 144 -13.79 60.68 -30.55
N VAL A 145 -12.74 59.86 -30.64
CA VAL A 145 -12.81 58.44 -31.00
C VAL A 145 -12.92 57.59 -29.73
N ILE A 146 -13.73 56.53 -29.74
CA ILE A 146 -13.83 55.60 -28.60
C ILE A 146 -12.45 54.97 -28.35
N GLU A 147 -11.98 55.00 -27.11
CA GLU A 147 -10.77 54.31 -26.63
C GLU A 147 -11.14 52.89 -26.18
N TYR A 148 -12.20 52.79 -25.39
CA TYR A 148 -12.64 51.55 -24.77
C TYR A 148 -14.13 51.58 -24.52
N LYS A 149 -14.82 50.46 -24.72
CA LYS A 149 -16.22 50.29 -24.36
C LYS A 149 -16.39 48.93 -23.69
N GLY A 150 -16.84 48.92 -22.45
CA GLY A 150 -16.96 47.67 -21.72
C GLY A 150 -17.17 47.82 -20.23
N GLU A 151 -16.93 46.72 -19.55
CA GLU A 151 -17.13 46.54 -18.12
C GLU A 151 -15.94 47.12 -17.30
N LEU A 152 -16.25 47.66 -16.12
CA LEU A 152 -15.29 48.42 -15.31
C LEU A 152 -15.39 48.07 -13.83
N LEU A 153 -14.26 47.78 -13.18
CA LEU A 153 -14.15 47.63 -11.72
C LEU A 153 -13.16 48.66 -11.17
N CYS A 154 -13.66 49.58 -10.34
CA CYS A 154 -12.86 50.67 -9.76
C CYS A 154 -12.00 51.44 -10.78
N GLY A 155 -12.57 51.77 -11.95
CA GLY A 155 -11.90 52.49 -13.03
C GLY A 155 -10.99 51.66 -13.93
N LYS A 156 -10.78 50.37 -13.60
CA LYS A 156 -9.99 49.43 -14.40
C LYS A 156 -10.88 48.63 -15.34
N ARG A 157 -10.39 48.31 -16.54
CA ARG A 157 -11.05 47.42 -17.50
C ARG A 157 -11.21 46.05 -16.85
N TRP A 158 -12.42 45.53 -16.87
CA TRP A 158 -12.80 44.28 -16.23
C TRP A 158 -13.85 43.57 -17.10
N GLY A 159 -14.00 42.26 -16.98
CA GLY A 159 -15.04 41.52 -17.71
C GLY A 159 -14.99 41.74 -19.23
N ARG A 160 -16.13 41.76 -19.92
CA ARG A 160 -16.16 41.91 -21.38
C ARG A 160 -15.94 43.37 -21.80
N GLY A 161 -15.05 43.59 -22.78
CA GLY A 161 -14.85 44.92 -23.35
C GLY A 161 -14.08 44.96 -24.66
N ILE A 162 -14.29 46.04 -25.41
CA ILE A 162 -13.69 46.31 -26.71
C ILE A 162 -12.74 47.50 -26.59
N GLN A 163 -11.49 47.33 -27.00
CA GLN A 163 -10.52 48.40 -27.16
C GLN A 163 -10.39 48.78 -28.62
N TYR A 164 -10.30 50.08 -28.89
CA TYR A 164 -10.10 50.63 -30.22
C TYR A 164 -8.80 51.42 -30.29
N ASP A 165 -8.24 51.56 -31.49
CA ASP A 165 -7.13 52.48 -31.76
C ASP A 165 -7.65 53.90 -32.02
N ARG A 166 -6.72 54.85 -32.20
CA ARG A 166 -7.04 56.24 -32.53
C ARG A 166 -7.72 56.44 -33.89
N ASN A 167 -7.79 55.42 -34.74
CA ASN A 167 -8.52 55.45 -36.01
C ASN A 167 -9.90 54.81 -35.91
N GLY A 168 -10.29 54.31 -34.72
CA GLY A 168 -11.56 53.62 -34.47
C GLY A 168 -11.55 52.15 -34.90
N LYS A 169 -10.39 51.55 -35.17
CA LYS A 169 -10.27 50.12 -35.48
C LYS A 169 -10.22 49.32 -34.18
N VAL A 170 -10.92 48.20 -34.12
CA VAL A 170 -10.86 47.26 -32.99
C VAL A 170 -9.43 46.70 -32.86
N VAL A 171 -8.83 46.93 -31.69
CA VAL A 171 -7.52 46.39 -31.30
C VAL A 171 -7.71 45.08 -30.54
N TYR A 172 -8.75 45.00 -29.70
CA TYR A 172 -9.07 43.82 -28.92
C TYR A 172 -10.56 43.79 -28.59
N ASP A 173 -11.18 42.62 -28.70
CA ASP A 173 -12.55 42.35 -28.29
C ASP A 173 -12.57 41.06 -27.47
N GLY A 174 -12.62 41.19 -26.15
CA GLY A 174 -12.36 40.07 -25.26
C GLY A 174 -12.61 40.38 -23.79
N GLU A 175 -12.14 39.48 -22.91
CA GLU A 175 -12.26 39.61 -21.46
C GLU A 175 -11.03 40.31 -20.87
N TRP A 176 -11.27 41.14 -19.85
CA TRP A 176 -10.26 41.96 -19.19
C TRP A 176 -10.25 41.69 -17.69
N ILE A 177 -9.09 41.81 -17.07
CA ILE A 177 -8.96 41.84 -15.62
C ILE A 177 -7.81 42.76 -15.23
N ASN A 178 -8.08 43.69 -14.31
CA ASN A 178 -7.07 44.64 -13.83
C ASN A 178 -6.34 45.42 -14.97
N ASN A 179 -7.06 45.84 -16.02
CA ASN A 179 -6.53 46.45 -17.26
C ASN A 179 -5.72 45.54 -18.20
N GLU A 180 -5.51 44.28 -17.86
CA GLU A 180 -4.82 43.31 -18.70
C GLU A 180 -5.82 42.44 -19.48
N GLN A 181 -5.43 42.01 -20.67
CA GLN A 181 -6.19 41.01 -21.43
C GLN A 181 -6.15 39.69 -20.67
N MET A 182 -7.31 39.12 -20.40
CA MET A 182 -7.42 37.91 -19.60
C MET A 182 -6.81 36.71 -20.33
N LYS A 183 -5.85 36.03 -19.68
CA LYS A 183 -5.23 34.81 -20.20
C LYS A 183 -5.94 33.59 -19.61
N ARG A 184 -6.24 32.60 -20.46
CA ARG A 184 -6.84 31.32 -20.04
C ARG A 184 -5.81 30.34 -19.49
N ARG A 185 -4.58 30.41 -20.02
CA ARG A 185 -3.43 29.64 -19.60
C ARG A 185 -2.50 30.52 -18.79
N ILE A 186 -2.18 30.09 -17.58
CA ILE A 186 -1.27 30.79 -16.67
C ILE A 186 -0.12 29.86 -16.30
N GLU A 187 1.10 30.30 -16.61
CA GLU A 187 2.32 29.72 -16.04
C GLU A 187 2.60 30.45 -14.72
N TRP A 188 2.39 29.76 -13.61
CA TRP A 188 2.55 30.29 -12.29
C TRP A 188 4.01 30.19 -11.84
N LYS A 189 4.71 31.33 -11.91
CA LYS A 189 6.15 31.44 -11.63
C LYS A 189 6.48 32.23 -10.37
N LEU A 190 5.57 33.12 -9.95
CA LEU A 190 5.80 34.07 -8.86
C LEU A 190 4.62 34.03 -7.88
N GLU A 191 4.90 34.17 -6.59
CA GLU A 191 3.87 34.14 -5.53
C GLU A 191 2.75 35.18 -5.74
N ASN A 192 3.10 36.37 -6.26
CA ASN A 192 2.18 37.50 -6.42
C ASN A 192 1.57 37.62 -7.83
N GLN A 193 1.61 36.53 -8.61
CA GLN A 193 1.01 36.52 -9.95
C GLN A 193 -0.51 36.71 -9.88
N LEU A 194 -1.06 37.48 -10.81
CA LEU A 194 -2.50 37.72 -10.88
C LEU A 194 -3.23 36.43 -11.29
N LEU A 195 -3.94 35.82 -10.35
CA LEU A 195 -4.80 34.66 -10.59
C LEU A 195 -6.27 35.07 -10.60
N HIS A 196 -7.07 34.32 -11.36
CA HIS A 196 -8.50 34.58 -11.49
C HIS A 196 -9.31 33.30 -11.74
N ASN A 197 -10.58 33.33 -11.36
CA ASN A 197 -11.49 32.17 -11.45
C ASN A 197 -11.80 31.68 -12.88
N ARG A 198 -11.36 32.44 -13.89
CA ARG A 198 -11.54 32.18 -15.32
C ARG A 198 -10.35 31.47 -16.00
N ILE A 199 -9.36 31.03 -15.23
CA ILE A 199 -8.23 30.22 -15.70
C ILE A 199 -8.76 28.84 -16.11
N GLU A 200 -8.31 28.35 -17.26
CA GLU A 200 -8.63 27.04 -17.80
C GLU A 200 -7.42 26.09 -17.69
N GLU A 201 -6.20 26.60 -17.79
CA GLU A 201 -4.97 25.83 -17.67
C GLU A 201 -4.03 26.53 -16.67
N LEU A 202 -3.74 25.86 -15.56
CA LEU A 202 -2.81 26.34 -14.54
C LEU A 202 -1.57 25.45 -14.54
N VAL A 203 -0.41 26.04 -14.87
CA VAL A 203 0.88 25.35 -14.90
C VAL A 203 1.78 25.95 -13.84
N VAL A 204 2.07 25.21 -12.76
CA VAL A 204 3.06 25.59 -11.75
C VAL A 204 4.43 25.13 -12.23
N CYS A 205 5.39 26.05 -12.32
CA CYS A 205 6.74 25.72 -12.82
C CYS A 205 7.58 25.02 -11.73
N SER A 206 8.43 24.05 -12.11
CA SER A 206 9.29 23.29 -11.19
C SER A 206 10.19 24.19 -10.36
N GLU A 207 10.48 23.79 -9.11
CA GLU A 207 11.31 24.55 -8.14
C GLU A 207 10.74 25.92 -7.72
N TYR A 208 9.61 26.35 -8.32
CA TYR A 208 8.90 27.56 -7.91
C TYR A 208 7.78 27.16 -6.93
N MET A 209 7.64 27.94 -5.85
CA MET A 209 6.71 27.79 -4.70
C MET A 209 7.28 27.09 -3.45
N GLN A 210 8.37 27.62 -2.89
CA GLN A 210 8.80 27.37 -1.50
C GLN A 210 8.06 28.28 -0.50
N VAL A 211 6.75 28.38 -0.66
CA VAL A 211 5.93 29.29 0.13
C VAL A 211 5.42 28.55 1.36
N GLU A 212 5.43 29.19 2.54
CA GLU A 212 4.79 28.64 3.75
C GLU A 212 3.26 28.62 3.62
N TRP A 213 2.74 27.69 2.84
CA TRP A 213 1.31 27.41 2.72
C TRP A 213 1.00 26.21 3.58
N LYS A 214 -0.02 26.35 4.44
CA LYS A 214 -0.57 25.17 5.10
C LYS A 214 -1.54 24.43 4.18
N ARG A 215 -2.25 25.16 3.31
CA ARG A 215 -3.37 24.62 2.53
C ARG A 215 -3.39 25.19 1.11
N LEU A 216 -3.56 24.33 0.11
CA LEU A 216 -3.79 24.64 -1.29
C LEU A 216 -5.22 24.27 -1.67
N ASP A 217 -6.13 25.25 -1.68
CA ASP A 217 -7.53 25.05 -2.06
C ASP A 217 -7.84 25.68 -3.44
N LEU A 218 -7.96 24.84 -4.46
CA LEU A 218 -8.20 25.30 -5.83
C LEU A 218 -9.69 25.39 -6.20
N SER A 219 -10.62 25.20 -5.26
CA SER A 219 -12.08 25.24 -5.52
C SER A 219 -12.58 26.53 -6.18
N SER A 220 -11.88 27.65 -6.00
CA SER A 220 -12.22 28.94 -6.62
C SER A 220 -11.95 29.02 -8.13
N PHE A 221 -11.21 28.06 -8.69
CA PHE A 221 -10.85 28.03 -10.12
C PHE A 221 -11.94 27.31 -10.93
N VAL A 222 -13.15 27.85 -10.93
CA VAL A 222 -14.37 27.23 -11.48
C VAL A 222 -14.32 26.89 -12.98
N CYS A 223 -13.38 27.49 -13.73
CA CYS A 223 -13.15 27.20 -15.13
C CYS A 223 -11.99 26.24 -15.42
N LEU A 224 -11.27 25.78 -14.38
CA LEU A 224 -10.06 24.97 -14.54
C LEU A 224 -10.38 23.67 -15.27
N ARG A 225 -9.65 23.40 -16.34
CA ARG A 225 -9.69 22.18 -17.15
C ARG A 225 -8.43 21.34 -16.93
N GLU A 226 -7.28 21.99 -16.82
CA GLU A 226 -6.01 21.29 -16.59
C GLU A 226 -5.20 21.95 -15.47
N LEU A 227 -4.76 21.12 -14.53
CA LEU A 227 -3.75 21.47 -13.53
C LEU A 227 -2.47 20.69 -13.85
N LYS A 228 -1.37 21.40 -14.06
CA LYS A 228 -0.03 20.81 -14.15
C LYS A 228 0.87 21.43 -13.10
N VAL A 229 1.37 20.62 -12.18
CA VAL A 229 2.40 20.99 -11.22
C VAL A 229 3.72 20.41 -11.72
N GLY A 230 4.77 21.23 -11.78
CA GLY A 230 6.13 20.79 -12.08
C GLY A 230 6.72 19.97 -10.94
N ASP A 231 8.04 19.80 -10.94
CA ASP A 231 8.75 19.04 -9.92
C ASP A 231 9.13 19.95 -8.73
N GLU A 232 9.29 19.37 -7.54
CA GLU A 232 9.78 20.06 -6.33
C GLU A 232 8.92 21.28 -5.91
N CYS A 233 7.61 21.24 -6.19
CA CYS A 233 6.68 22.32 -5.84
C CYS A 233 5.99 22.08 -4.48
N PHE A 234 5.59 23.18 -3.82
CA PHE A 234 4.68 23.17 -2.65
C PHE A 234 5.20 22.39 -1.42
N LYS A 235 6.48 22.55 -1.08
CA LYS A 235 7.02 22.05 0.19
C LYS A 235 6.22 22.59 1.38
N ARG A 236 5.99 21.76 2.40
CA ARG A 236 5.28 22.06 3.66
C ARG A 236 3.79 22.38 3.54
N VAL A 237 3.18 22.12 2.38
CA VAL A 237 1.71 22.12 2.28
C VAL A 237 1.17 20.88 2.97
N GLU A 238 0.29 21.08 3.94
CA GLU A 238 -0.34 20.03 4.76
C GLU A 238 -1.69 19.57 4.15
N GLU A 239 -2.35 20.39 3.33
CA GLU A 239 -3.66 20.05 2.76
C GLU A 239 -3.80 20.51 1.31
N VAL A 240 -4.23 19.63 0.42
CA VAL A 240 -4.52 19.92 -1.00
C VAL A 240 -5.96 19.58 -1.31
N LYS A 241 -6.72 20.56 -1.83
CA LYS A 241 -8.14 20.44 -2.16
C LYS A 241 -8.41 20.73 -3.63
N LEU A 242 -8.82 19.69 -4.34
CA LEU A 242 -9.37 19.71 -5.69
C LEU A 242 -10.85 19.31 -5.62
N ILE A 243 -11.68 20.20 -5.09
CA ILE A 243 -13.09 19.89 -4.78
C ILE A 243 -14.03 20.73 -5.64
N GLY A 244 -15.01 20.07 -6.28
CA GLY A 244 -16.09 20.73 -6.99
C GLY A 244 -15.70 21.37 -8.33
N LEU A 245 -14.55 21.00 -8.90
CA LEU A 245 -14.05 21.56 -10.16
C LEU A 245 -14.74 20.92 -11.37
N LYS A 246 -15.95 21.41 -11.67
CA LYS A 246 -16.87 20.83 -12.69
C LYS A 246 -16.37 20.82 -14.13
N LYS A 247 -15.27 21.52 -14.42
CA LYS A 247 -14.62 21.53 -15.74
C LYS A 247 -13.28 20.80 -15.78
N LEU A 248 -12.76 20.35 -14.63
CA LEU A 248 -11.45 19.73 -14.55
C LEU A 248 -11.46 18.42 -15.33
N GLU A 249 -10.51 18.29 -16.25
CA GLU A 249 -10.36 17.15 -17.15
C GLU A 249 -9.07 16.38 -16.85
N ARG A 250 -8.02 17.07 -16.40
CA ARG A 250 -6.68 16.49 -16.20
C ARG A 250 -5.92 17.12 -15.03
N VAL A 251 -5.29 16.28 -14.21
CA VAL A 251 -4.37 16.68 -13.14
C VAL A 251 -3.06 15.93 -13.32
N VAL A 252 -1.97 16.68 -13.39
CA VAL A 252 -0.61 16.13 -13.39
C VAL A 252 0.21 16.83 -12.33
N ILE A 253 0.83 16.03 -11.46
CA ILE A 253 1.75 16.50 -10.44
C ILE A 253 3.11 15.86 -10.73
N GLY A 254 4.16 16.67 -10.76
CA GLY A 254 5.54 16.23 -11.00
C GLY A 254 6.10 15.42 -9.84
N LYS A 255 7.42 15.25 -9.84
CA LYS A 255 8.16 14.54 -8.79
C LYS A 255 8.36 15.43 -7.57
N LYS A 256 8.53 14.83 -6.39
CA LYS A 256 8.95 15.50 -5.14
C LYS A 256 8.08 16.70 -4.74
N CYS A 257 6.79 16.66 -5.03
CA CYS A 257 5.85 17.73 -4.68
C CYS A 257 5.14 17.46 -3.35
N PHE A 258 4.75 18.50 -2.63
CA PHE A 258 3.95 18.36 -1.40
C PHE A 258 4.62 17.50 -0.31
N ILE A 259 5.93 17.66 -0.12
CA ILE A 259 6.70 17.01 0.96
C ILE A 259 6.66 17.89 2.21
N VAL A 260 6.44 17.29 3.38
CA VAL A 260 6.41 17.98 4.67
C VAL A 260 7.72 17.72 5.41
N GLU A 261 8.73 18.55 5.16
CA GLU A 261 10.00 18.52 5.91
C GLU A 261 9.75 18.88 7.40
N GLY A 262 9.77 17.91 8.35
CA GLY A 262 9.59 18.28 9.77
C GLY A 262 9.28 17.24 10.86
N GLY A 263 9.38 15.92 10.63
CA GLY A 263 9.24 14.90 11.68
C GLY A 263 7.83 14.33 11.87
N SER A 264 7.75 13.20 12.58
CA SER A 264 6.71 12.15 12.64
C SER A 264 5.29 12.54 13.10
N ASN A 265 4.90 13.81 13.09
CA ASN A 265 3.63 14.30 13.67
C ASN A 265 2.82 15.24 12.76
N MET A 266 3.08 15.25 11.45
CA MET A 266 2.36 16.10 10.49
C MET A 266 1.57 15.23 9.50
N ASP A 267 0.25 15.15 9.71
CA ASP A 267 -0.65 14.49 8.77
C ASP A 267 -0.88 15.36 7.53
N GLY A 268 -0.48 14.90 6.34
CA GLY A 268 -0.85 15.49 5.07
C GLY A 268 -2.20 14.96 4.54
N TYR A 269 -2.99 15.84 3.92
CA TYR A 269 -4.34 15.52 3.42
C TYR A 269 -4.53 15.88 1.94
N PHE A 270 -4.79 14.88 1.09
CA PHE A 270 -5.11 15.06 -0.32
C PHE A 270 -6.58 14.73 -0.59
N TYR A 271 -7.33 15.73 -1.06
CA TYR A 271 -8.74 15.60 -1.40
C TYR A 271 -9.00 15.91 -2.87
N LEU A 272 -9.50 14.91 -3.61
CA LEU A 272 -9.98 15.05 -4.97
C LEU A 272 -11.44 14.60 -5.04
N LYS A 273 -12.36 15.57 -4.99
CA LYS A 273 -13.80 15.30 -4.84
C LYS A 273 -14.68 16.04 -5.83
N ASP A 274 -15.80 15.43 -6.21
CA ASP A 274 -16.89 16.06 -6.96
C ASP A 274 -16.47 16.71 -8.30
N CYS A 275 -15.48 16.11 -8.97
CA CYS A 275 -14.95 16.57 -10.26
C CYS A 275 -15.50 15.74 -11.43
N ASP A 276 -16.73 16.04 -11.85
CA ASP A 276 -17.54 15.23 -12.79
C ASP A 276 -16.88 14.94 -14.15
N ARG A 277 -15.90 15.75 -14.57
CA ARG A 277 -15.25 15.66 -15.89
C ARG A 277 -13.81 15.16 -15.87
N LEU A 278 -13.24 14.90 -14.68
CA LEU A 278 -11.85 14.50 -14.57
C LEU A 278 -11.67 13.14 -15.23
N ARG A 279 -10.68 13.01 -16.12
CA ARG A 279 -10.37 11.77 -16.85
C ARG A 279 -9.03 11.17 -16.47
N GLU A 280 -8.07 12.00 -16.05
CA GLU A 280 -6.69 11.59 -15.82
C GLU A 280 -6.14 12.25 -14.56
N LEU A 281 -5.63 11.41 -13.66
CA LEU A 281 -4.82 11.81 -12.51
C LEU A 281 -3.44 11.16 -12.64
N LYS A 282 -2.39 11.98 -12.69
CA LYS A 282 -1.00 11.53 -12.67
C LYS A 282 -0.22 12.21 -11.55
N ILE A 283 0.51 11.44 -10.77
CA ILE A 283 1.34 11.91 -9.66
C ILE A 283 2.73 11.30 -9.82
N GLY A 284 3.77 12.11 -9.95
CA GLY A 284 5.15 11.64 -10.08
C GLY A 284 5.76 11.20 -8.75
N CYS A 285 6.86 10.44 -8.82
CA CYS A 285 7.59 9.87 -7.69
C CYS A 285 7.87 10.89 -6.56
N TYR A 286 7.78 10.41 -5.33
CA TYR A 286 8.11 11.07 -4.06
C TYR A 286 7.20 12.28 -3.75
N SER A 287 6.08 12.41 -4.45
CA SER A 287 5.07 13.41 -4.15
C SER A 287 4.10 12.90 -3.09
N PHE A 288 3.70 13.74 -2.15
CA PHE A 288 2.79 13.36 -1.05
C PHE A 288 3.31 12.24 -0.14
N HIS A 289 4.64 12.08 0.00
CA HIS A 289 5.25 11.05 0.86
C HIS A 289 4.64 11.05 2.29
N ASP A 290 4.57 12.22 2.92
CA ASP A 290 4.10 12.40 4.30
C ASP A 290 2.55 12.52 4.42
N TYR A 291 1.80 12.24 3.36
CA TYR A 291 0.34 12.39 3.39
C TYR A 291 -0.32 11.10 3.88
N THR A 292 -0.98 11.15 5.03
CA THR A 292 -1.68 10.01 5.64
C THR A 292 -3.11 9.85 5.10
N VAL A 293 -3.64 10.85 4.39
CA VAL A 293 -4.98 10.82 3.78
C VAL A 293 -4.94 11.06 2.28
N CYS A 294 -5.46 10.11 1.51
CA CYS A 294 -5.70 10.20 0.07
C CYS A 294 -7.15 9.85 -0.26
N GLU A 295 -7.99 10.86 -0.51
CA GLU A 295 -9.41 10.66 -0.78
C GLU A 295 -9.79 11.07 -2.20
N ILE A 296 -10.25 10.09 -2.98
CA ILE A 296 -10.71 10.26 -4.36
C ILE A 296 -12.18 9.83 -4.44
N GLU A 297 -13.10 10.79 -4.45
CA GLU A 297 -14.53 10.53 -4.34
C GLU A 297 -15.36 11.27 -5.38
N ASN A 298 -16.48 10.68 -5.83
CA ASN A 298 -17.41 11.31 -6.76
C ASN A 298 -16.75 11.88 -8.04
N VAL A 299 -15.86 11.10 -8.67
CA VAL A 299 -15.18 11.43 -9.94
C VAL A 299 -15.55 10.43 -11.05
N PRO A 300 -16.82 10.41 -11.50
CA PRO A 300 -17.37 9.32 -12.33
C PRO A 300 -16.76 9.18 -13.72
N SER A 301 -16.10 10.23 -14.24
CA SER A 301 -15.45 10.23 -15.56
C SER A 301 -13.98 9.81 -15.52
N LEU A 302 -13.42 9.50 -14.34
CA LEU A 302 -12.00 9.20 -14.19
C LEU A 302 -11.67 7.89 -14.92
N GLU A 303 -10.73 7.95 -15.87
CA GLU A 303 -10.36 6.82 -16.74
C GLU A 303 -9.00 6.24 -16.36
N VAL A 304 -8.07 7.08 -15.89
CA VAL A 304 -6.67 6.72 -15.62
C VAL A 304 -6.21 7.31 -14.29
N ILE A 305 -5.63 6.46 -13.44
CA ILE A 305 -4.85 6.86 -12.26
C ILE A 305 -3.45 6.27 -12.44
N GLU A 306 -2.44 7.13 -12.41
CA GLU A 306 -1.02 6.77 -12.36
C GLU A 306 -0.37 7.50 -11.18
N ILE A 307 0.19 6.75 -10.23
CA ILE A 307 0.89 7.30 -9.07
C ILE A 307 2.27 6.64 -9.03
N GLY A 308 3.33 7.42 -9.14
CA GLY A 308 4.69 6.91 -9.25
C GLY A 308 5.02 6.33 -10.62
N GLU A 309 6.13 5.61 -10.69
CA GLU A 309 6.64 4.93 -11.88
C GLU A 309 6.98 3.47 -11.52
N LEU A 310 6.79 2.53 -12.46
CA LEU A 310 6.87 1.09 -12.17
C LEU A 310 8.26 0.58 -11.79
N ASN A 311 9.32 1.25 -12.25
CA ASN A 311 10.72 0.82 -12.06
C ASN A 311 11.58 1.95 -11.46
N GLU A 312 10.93 2.87 -10.74
CA GLU A 312 11.62 3.95 -10.04
C GLU A 312 10.98 4.13 -8.67
N TRP A 313 11.83 4.13 -7.66
CA TRP A 313 11.47 4.29 -6.25
C TRP A 313 10.54 5.49 -6.04
N SER A 314 9.27 5.23 -5.73
CA SER A 314 8.20 6.23 -5.79
C SER A 314 7.78 6.76 -4.42
N GLU A 315 7.57 5.95 -3.37
CA GLU A 315 7.22 6.43 -2.01
C GLU A 315 6.11 7.51 -1.92
N ASN A 316 5.12 7.50 -2.82
CA ASN A 316 4.00 8.43 -2.70
C ASN A 316 2.98 7.89 -1.70
N PHE A 317 2.53 8.69 -0.74
CA PHE A 317 1.48 8.27 0.20
C PHE A 317 1.86 7.05 1.04
N TRP A 318 3.09 7.03 1.59
CA TRP A 318 3.68 5.90 2.32
C TRP A 318 2.65 5.21 3.25
N SER A 319 2.18 5.91 4.28
CA SER A 319 1.21 5.36 5.26
C SER A 319 -0.26 5.65 4.94
N ALA A 320 -0.63 6.06 3.72
CA ALA A 320 -2.02 6.41 3.42
C ALA A 320 -2.87 5.19 3.05
N SER A 321 -4.15 5.25 3.41
CA SER A 321 -5.17 4.36 2.81
C SER A 321 -5.54 4.82 1.40
N LEU A 322 -5.96 3.87 0.56
CA LEU A 322 -6.49 4.15 -0.77
C LEU A 322 -7.85 3.47 -0.97
N GLU A 323 -8.87 4.27 -1.23
CA GLU A 323 -10.23 3.78 -1.50
C GLU A 323 -10.76 4.29 -2.85
N LEU A 324 -10.87 3.39 -3.81
CA LEU A 324 -11.46 3.63 -5.12
C LEU A 324 -12.78 2.87 -5.23
N LYS A 325 -13.88 3.59 -4.99
CA LYS A 325 -15.23 3.02 -4.94
C LYS A 325 -16.13 3.66 -6.00
N ASN A 326 -16.92 2.82 -6.69
CA ASN A 326 -17.97 3.26 -7.61
C ASN A 326 -17.47 4.22 -8.71
N LEU A 327 -16.33 3.91 -9.33
CA LEU A 327 -15.78 4.67 -10.46
C LEU A 327 -16.11 3.94 -11.77
N PRO A 328 -17.23 4.29 -12.45
CA PRO A 328 -17.74 3.52 -13.58
C PRO A 328 -16.90 3.62 -14.86
N SER A 329 -15.97 4.58 -14.94
CA SER A 329 -15.17 4.84 -16.14
C SER A 329 -13.70 4.45 -16.00
N LEU A 330 -13.25 4.03 -14.80
CA LEU A 330 -11.84 3.78 -14.52
C LEU A 330 -11.39 2.53 -15.30
N LYS A 331 -10.34 2.66 -16.12
CA LYS A 331 -9.86 1.62 -17.04
C LYS A 331 -8.52 1.04 -16.62
N SER A 332 -7.63 1.87 -16.10
CA SER A 332 -6.28 1.48 -15.69
C SER A 332 -5.87 2.14 -14.38
N LEU A 333 -5.25 1.34 -13.53
CA LEU A 333 -4.59 1.77 -12.30
C LEU A 333 -3.12 1.38 -12.39
N LEU A 334 -2.22 2.35 -12.28
CA LEU A 334 -0.78 2.16 -12.17
C LEU A 334 -0.31 2.75 -10.85
N ILE A 335 0.37 1.93 -10.06
CA ILE A 335 0.98 2.30 -8.79
C ILE A 335 2.46 1.97 -8.90
N GLY A 336 3.33 2.93 -8.63
CA GLY A 336 4.77 2.80 -8.76
C GLY A 336 5.41 2.03 -7.60
N ASP A 337 6.73 1.94 -7.67
CA ASP A 337 7.54 1.22 -6.69
C ASP A 337 7.45 1.83 -5.28
N CYS A 338 7.22 1.01 -4.26
CA CYS A 338 7.11 1.40 -2.85
C CYS A 338 6.13 2.55 -2.60
N THR A 339 5.07 2.69 -3.41
CA THR A 339 4.14 3.82 -3.33
C THR A 339 3.41 3.82 -1.98
N PHE A 340 2.51 2.85 -1.76
CA PHE A 340 1.74 2.74 -0.53
C PHE A 340 2.39 1.71 0.41
N CYS A 341 3.56 2.05 0.93
CA CYS A 341 4.31 1.20 1.85
C CYS A 341 3.88 1.46 3.31
N GLN A 342 3.33 0.47 4.00
CA GLN A 342 2.57 0.59 5.26
C GLN A 342 1.12 1.05 5.08
N ILE A 343 0.46 0.53 4.04
CA ILE A 343 -0.97 0.76 3.85
C ILE A 343 -1.80 -0.02 4.87
N SER A 344 -2.70 0.67 5.58
CA SER A 344 -3.64 0.02 6.49
C SER A 344 -4.90 -0.48 5.78
N ARG A 345 -5.28 0.16 4.67
CA ARG A 345 -6.52 -0.15 3.97
C ARG A 345 -6.48 0.17 2.48
N LEU A 346 -6.69 -0.87 1.66
CA LEU A 346 -6.88 -0.76 0.22
C LEU A 346 -8.27 -1.26 -0.17
N VAL A 347 -9.06 -0.41 -0.84
CA VAL A 347 -10.36 -0.82 -1.40
C VAL A 347 -10.48 -0.47 -2.87
N LEU A 348 -10.64 -1.49 -3.69
CA LEU A 348 -10.98 -1.41 -5.10
C LEU A 348 -12.35 -2.06 -5.29
N GLU A 349 -13.42 -1.26 -5.31
CA GLU A 349 -14.79 -1.77 -5.29
C GLU A 349 -15.70 -1.13 -6.35
N ASN A 350 -16.44 -1.97 -7.07
CA ASN A 350 -17.40 -1.57 -8.10
C ASN A 350 -16.75 -0.72 -9.21
N LEU A 351 -15.73 -1.29 -9.87
CA LEU A 351 -14.98 -0.68 -10.97
C LEU A 351 -15.25 -1.48 -12.27
N PRO A 352 -16.43 -1.33 -12.90
CA PRO A 352 -16.91 -2.22 -13.97
C PRO A 352 -16.12 -2.15 -15.28
N GLU A 353 -15.37 -1.07 -15.51
CA GLU A 353 -14.56 -0.86 -16.71
C GLU A 353 -13.05 -1.06 -16.47
N LEU A 354 -12.63 -1.41 -15.25
CA LEU A 354 -11.22 -1.60 -14.93
C LEU A 354 -10.71 -2.85 -15.62
N THR A 355 -9.61 -2.73 -16.37
CA THR A 355 -9.04 -3.81 -17.19
C THR A 355 -7.64 -4.22 -16.74
N SER A 356 -6.85 -3.30 -16.19
CA SER A 356 -5.47 -3.54 -15.78
C SER A 356 -5.15 -2.83 -14.47
N ILE A 357 -4.50 -3.57 -13.57
CA ILE A 357 -3.78 -3.03 -12.41
C ILE A 357 -2.31 -3.40 -12.59
N GLN A 358 -1.43 -2.40 -12.58
CA GLN A 358 0.01 -2.57 -12.68
C GLN A 358 0.66 -1.95 -11.44
N LEU A 359 1.50 -2.74 -10.78
CA LEU A 359 2.23 -2.35 -9.58
C LEU A 359 3.73 -2.34 -9.92
N GLY A 360 4.44 -1.32 -9.43
CA GLY A 360 5.88 -1.39 -9.28
C GLY A 360 6.24 -2.38 -8.18
N ASP A 361 7.52 -2.51 -7.90
CA ASP A 361 7.93 -3.35 -6.78
C ASP A 361 7.33 -2.83 -5.47
N ASN A 362 6.84 -3.71 -4.59
CA ASN A 362 6.29 -3.31 -3.29
C ASN A 362 5.23 -2.18 -3.35
N GLY A 363 4.44 -2.12 -4.43
CA GLY A 363 3.51 -1.01 -4.67
C GLY A 363 2.42 -0.85 -3.60
N PHE A 364 2.04 -1.95 -2.95
CA PHE A 364 1.13 -2.01 -1.81
C PHE A 364 1.64 -2.99 -0.74
N CYS A 365 2.33 -2.50 0.29
CA CYS A 365 2.79 -3.32 1.41
C CYS A 365 1.98 -2.97 2.66
N PHE A 366 1.31 -3.94 3.29
CA PHE A 366 0.40 -3.64 4.40
C PHE A 366 1.13 -3.53 5.73
N GLU A 367 0.66 -2.65 6.59
CA GLU A 367 0.98 -2.74 8.01
C GLU A 367 0.21 -3.89 8.70
N SER A 368 0.67 -4.29 9.88
CA SER A 368 0.00 -5.33 10.67
C SER A 368 -1.46 -4.97 10.95
N GLY A 369 -2.38 -5.88 10.66
CA GLY A 369 -3.82 -5.63 10.82
C GLY A 369 -4.50 -4.99 9.60
N GLY A 370 -3.75 -4.79 8.50
CA GLY A 370 -4.27 -4.16 7.29
C GLY A 370 -5.42 -4.90 6.61
N THR A 371 -6.17 -4.20 5.75
CA THR A 371 -7.34 -4.76 5.04
C THR A 371 -7.27 -4.54 3.53
N LEU A 372 -7.35 -5.63 2.76
CA LEU A 372 -7.42 -5.64 1.30
C LEU A 372 -8.83 -6.02 0.82
N ILE A 373 -9.48 -5.14 0.06
CA ILE A 373 -10.77 -5.43 -0.59
C ILE A 373 -10.66 -5.17 -2.09
N MET A 374 -10.86 -6.22 -2.89
CA MET A 374 -11.02 -6.14 -4.33
C MET A 374 -12.31 -6.87 -4.72
N ARG A 375 -13.37 -6.10 -5.02
CA ARG A 375 -14.70 -6.65 -5.28
C ARG A 375 -15.37 -6.00 -6.48
N ASN A 376 -16.04 -6.82 -7.30
CA ASN A 376 -16.81 -6.38 -8.47
C ASN A 376 -15.94 -5.65 -9.49
N LEU A 377 -14.92 -6.35 -10.00
CA LEU A 377 -14.03 -5.91 -11.07
C LEU A 377 -14.20 -6.82 -12.32
N PRO A 378 -15.40 -6.86 -12.92
CA PRO A 378 -15.79 -7.90 -13.88
C PRO A 378 -14.99 -7.92 -15.19
N LYS A 379 -14.33 -6.82 -15.56
CA LYS A 379 -13.51 -6.71 -16.77
C LYS A 379 -12.00 -6.74 -16.49
N LEU A 380 -11.58 -6.90 -15.24
CA LEU A 380 -10.17 -6.95 -14.89
C LEU A 380 -9.54 -8.18 -15.55
N THR A 381 -8.53 -7.99 -16.39
CA THR A 381 -7.82 -9.09 -17.08
C THR A 381 -6.39 -9.28 -16.57
N THR A 382 -5.79 -8.21 -16.03
CA THR A 382 -4.37 -8.18 -15.66
C THR A 382 -4.17 -7.57 -14.29
N LEU A 383 -3.44 -8.28 -13.42
CA LEU A 383 -2.95 -7.82 -12.12
C LEU A 383 -1.49 -8.27 -11.98
N THR A 384 -0.55 -7.33 -12.09
CA THR A 384 0.88 -7.68 -12.17
C THR A 384 1.75 -6.70 -11.39
N THR A 385 2.80 -7.24 -10.76
CA THR A 385 3.95 -6.48 -10.25
C THR A 385 5.18 -6.63 -11.17
N CYS A 386 6.07 -5.64 -11.18
CA CYS A 386 7.31 -5.67 -11.96
C CYS A 386 8.42 -6.52 -11.30
N GLY A 387 8.57 -6.49 -9.97
CA GLY A 387 9.59 -7.23 -9.23
C GLY A 387 9.40 -8.75 -9.22
N ASP A 388 10.51 -9.49 -9.17
CA ASP A 388 10.49 -10.97 -9.06
C ASP A 388 10.35 -11.44 -7.60
N HIS A 389 10.58 -10.55 -6.62
CA HIS A 389 10.42 -10.77 -5.18
C HIS A 389 9.55 -9.68 -4.54
N SER A 390 8.45 -9.35 -5.19
CA SER A 390 7.61 -8.23 -4.78
C SER A 390 6.70 -8.58 -3.60
N ASP A 391 6.78 -7.78 -2.55
CA ASP A 391 5.98 -7.84 -1.32
C ASP A 391 4.58 -7.22 -1.46
N SER A 392 4.18 -6.92 -2.69
CA SER A 392 2.85 -6.38 -2.98
C SER A 392 1.76 -7.35 -2.47
N PHE A 393 0.88 -6.83 -1.61
CA PHE A 393 -0.17 -7.57 -0.90
C PHE A 393 0.31 -8.57 0.18
N ILE A 394 1.52 -8.39 0.73
CA ILE A 394 1.94 -9.03 1.99
C ILE A 394 1.35 -8.29 3.19
N GLY A 395 0.98 -9.04 4.24
CA GLY A 395 0.57 -8.52 5.54
C GLY A 395 -0.90 -8.14 5.78
N PRO A 396 -1.85 -8.14 4.81
CA PRO A 396 -3.22 -7.77 5.15
C PRO A 396 -3.86 -8.84 6.04
N SER A 397 -4.27 -8.47 7.26
CA SER A 397 -4.98 -9.37 8.17
C SER A 397 -6.35 -9.79 7.66
N CYS A 398 -7.01 -8.99 6.81
CA CYS A 398 -8.31 -9.32 6.23
C CYS A 398 -8.27 -9.14 4.70
N ILE A 399 -8.65 -10.19 3.97
CA ILE A 399 -8.65 -10.22 2.50
C ILE A 399 -10.07 -10.49 1.98
N VAL A 400 -10.58 -9.64 1.10
CA VAL A 400 -11.85 -9.86 0.38
C VAL A 400 -11.60 -9.74 -1.11
N LEU A 401 -11.66 -10.86 -1.83
CA LEU A 401 -11.44 -10.96 -3.27
C LEU A 401 -12.67 -11.56 -3.93
N GLU A 402 -13.44 -10.76 -4.65
CA GLU A 402 -14.73 -11.21 -5.19
C GLU A 402 -15.03 -10.68 -6.59
N ASN A 403 -15.60 -11.55 -7.42
CA ASN A 403 -16.16 -11.18 -8.71
C ASN A 403 -15.16 -10.47 -9.64
N MET A 404 -14.11 -11.22 -10.00
CA MET A 404 -13.08 -10.89 -11.00
C MET A 404 -12.96 -12.02 -12.05
N PRO A 405 -14.07 -12.43 -12.70
CA PRO A 405 -14.13 -13.64 -13.53
C PRO A 405 -13.23 -13.60 -14.78
N CYS A 406 -12.89 -12.41 -15.27
CA CYS A 406 -12.09 -12.23 -16.49
C CYS A 406 -10.59 -12.12 -16.23
N LEU A 407 -10.14 -12.25 -14.97
CA LEU A 407 -8.73 -12.13 -14.62
C LEU A 407 -7.97 -13.34 -15.19
N THR A 408 -7.03 -13.09 -16.10
CA THR A 408 -6.27 -14.15 -16.80
C THR A 408 -4.78 -14.09 -16.55
N THR A 409 -4.24 -12.89 -16.31
CA THR A 409 -2.81 -12.66 -16.11
C THR A 409 -2.57 -12.15 -14.70
N VAL A 410 -1.92 -12.97 -13.89
CA VAL A 410 -1.51 -12.62 -12.52
C VAL A 410 0.00 -12.84 -12.39
N LYS A 411 0.74 -11.82 -11.95
CA LYS A 411 2.14 -11.92 -11.50
C LYS A 411 2.23 -11.25 -10.13
N LEU A 412 2.32 -12.05 -9.08
CA LEU A 412 2.31 -11.63 -7.67
C LEU A 412 3.11 -12.67 -6.85
N PRO A 413 4.45 -12.72 -6.93
CA PRO A 413 5.23 -13.83 -6.37
C PRO A 413 5.00 -14.04 -4.86
N GLU A 414 5.15 -13.00 -4.05
CA GLU A 414 5.07 -13.12 -2.58
C GLU A 414 3.72 -12.65 -2.01
N ALA A 415 2.68 -12.49 -2.83
CA ALA A 415 1.41 -11.94 -2.34
C ALA A 415 0.64 -12.90 -1.40
N PHE A 416 -0.21 -12.30 -0.56
CA PHE A 416 -1.15 -13.00 0.32
C PHE A 416 -0.47 -13.86 1.39
N ILE A 417 0.62 -13.37 1.96
CA ILE A 417 1.26 -13.97 3.14
C ILE A 417 0.71 -13.23 4.39
N GLU A 418 0.52 -13.97 5.50
CA GLU A 418 0.16 -13.45 6.83
C GLU A 418 -1.27 -12.90 7.05
N TYR A 419 -2.29 -13.45 6.37
CA TYR A 419 -3.70 -13.06 6.62
C TYR A 419 -4.42 -13.93 7.67
N LYS A 420 -5.39 -13.33 8.38
CA LYS A 420 -6.22 -14.01 9.40
C LYS A 420 -7.63 -14.35 8.90
N GLU A 421 -8.25 -13.41 8.20
CA GLU A 421 -9.60 -13.56 7.66
C GLU A 421 -9.57 -13.45 6.14
N TYR A 422 -10.31 -14.30 5.44
CA TYR A 422 -10.43 -14.21 3.99
C TYR A 422 -11.84 -14.49 3.48
N THR A 423 -12.16 -13.91 2.32
CA THR A 423 -13.31 -14.26 1.50
C THR A 423 -12.88 -14.21 0.05
N VAL A 424 -12.85 -15.36 -0.63
CA VAL A 424 -12.39 -15.47 -2.02
C VAL A 424 -13.48 -16.14 -2.85
N SER A 425 -13.99 -15.47 -3.89
CA SER A 425 -14.99 -16.06 -4.78
C SER A 425 -14.98 -15.49 -6.20
N ASN A 426 -15.06 -16.37 -7.20
CA ASN A 426 -15.12 -15.99 -8.62
C ASN A 426 -13.98 -15.03 -9.05
N VAL A 427 -12.72 -15.38 -8.72
CA VAL A 427 -11.53 -14.51 -8.86
C VAL A 427 -10.64 -14.82 -10.08
N GLY A 428 -11.13 -15.60 -11.05
CA GLY A 428 -10.38 -15.92 -12.27
C GLY A 428 -9.05 -16.64 -11.99
N ALA A 429 -7.98 -16.24 -12.69
CA ALA A 429 -6.64 -16.81 -12.56
C ALA A 429 -6.04 -16.70 -11.16
N LEU A 430 -6.51 -15.75 -10.34
CA LEU A 430 -6.07 -15.60 -8.95
C LEU A 430 -6.45 -16.82 -8.07
N SER A 431 -7.44 -17.62 -8.49
CA SER A 431 -7.79 -18.88 -7.82
C SER A 431 -6.69 -19.96 -7.87
N GLN A 432 -5.68 -19.76 -8.71
CA GLN A 432 -4.53 -20.68 -8.84
C GLN A 432 -3.29 -20.17 -8.09
N HIS A 433 -3.41 -19.07 -7.35
CA HIS A 433 -2.31 -18.53 -6.56
C HIS A 433 -1.98 -19.44 -5.37
N GLU A 434 -0.71 -19.74 -5.14
CA GLU A 434 -0.27 -20.74 -4.14
C GLU A 434 -0.57 -20.35 -2.68
N ASN A 435 -0.60 -19.04 -2.39
CA ASN A 435 -0.92 -18.50 -1.07
C ASN A 435 -2.41 -18.19 -0.86
N LEU A 436 -3.25 -18.35 -1.89
CA LEU A 436 -4.69 -18.23 -1.73
C LEU A 436 -5.34 -19.61 -1.53
N PRO A 437 -6.47 -19.66 -0.81
CA PRO A 437 -7.16 -20.91 -0.55
C PRO A 437 -7.66 -21.52 -1.85
N SER A 438 -7.14 -22.70 -2.18
CA SER A 438 -7.66 -23.54 -3.24
C SER A 438 -8.63 -24.55 -2.63
N HIS A 439 -9.92 -24.42 -2.93
CA HIS A 439 -10.92 -25.37 -2.44
C HIS A 439 -10.76 -26.72 -3.13
N ASN A 440 -10.58 -27.78 -2.33
CA ASN A 440 -10.71 -29.15 -2.77
C ASN A 440 -12.22 -29.48 -2.88
N PRO A 441 -12.76 -29.72 -4.10
CA PRO A 441 -14.18 -29.98 -4.29
C PRO A 441 -14.65 -31.31 -3.66
N HIS A 442 -13.71 -32.15 -3.19
CA HIS A 442 -13.97 -33.40 -2.50
C HIS A 442 -13.78 -33.31 -0.98
N ALA A 443 -13.46 -32.12 -0.44
CA ALA A 443 -13.33 -31.92 1.00
C ALA A 443 -14.66 -32.22 1.71
N THR A 444 -14.59 -33.06 2.74
CA THR A 444 -15.70 -33.39 3.64
C THR A 444 -15.67 -32.56 4.92
N VAL A 445 -14.51 -32.01 5.26
CA VAL A 445 -14.31 -31.10 6.38
C VAL A 445 -13.84 -29.77 5.81
N LEU A 446 -14.69 -28.75 5.92
CA LEU A 446 -14.41 -27.41 5.41
C LEU A 446 -13.80 -26.54 6.52
N PRO A 447 -13.03 -25.49 6.17
CA PRO A 447 -12.43 -24.59 7.16
C PRO A 447 -13.43 -23.93 8.12
N SER A 448 -14.71 -23.85 7.75
CA SER A 448 -15.78 -23.24 8.55
C SER A 448 -16.51 -24.20 9.50
N MET A 449 -16.18 -25.50 9.52
CA MET A 449 -16.84 -26.51 10.36
C MET A 449 -16.06 -26.78 11.65
N GLU A 450 -16.65 -26.57 12.83
CA GLU A 450 -15.99 -26.97 14.09
C GLU A 450 -15.64 -28.47 14.06
N TRP A 451 -14.42 -28.82 14.48
CA TRP A 451 -13.91 -30.21 14.49
C TRP A 451 -14.86 -31.20 15.17
N TRP A 452 -15.54 -30.76 16.23
CA TRP A 452 -16.47 -31.57 17.03
C TRP A 452 -17.80 -31.89 16.32
N ASN A 453 -18.11 -31.23 15.21
CA ASN A 453 -19.37 -31.38 14.47
C ASN A 453 -19.30 -32.41 13.33
N ILE A 454 -18.15 -33.08 13.14
CA ILE A 454 -17.99 -34.11 12.11
C ILE A 454 -18.73 -35.39 12.56
N GLU A 455 -19.59 -35.94 11.69
CA GLU A 455 -20.35 -37.14 12.02
C GLU A 455 -19.43 -38.38 12.20
N PRO A 456 -19.54 -39.13 13.30
CA PRO A 456 -18.72 -40.35 13.55
C PRO A 456 -18.91 -41.48 12.52
N THR A 457 -19.91 -41.36 11.65
CA THR A 457 -20.18 -42.28 10.54
C THR A 457 -19.32 -42.05 9.30
N ILE A 458 -18.48 -41.01 9.29
CA ILE A 458 -17.59 -40.68 8.18
C ILE A 458 -16.67 -41.85 7.84
N THR A 459 -16.55 -42.17 6.54
CA THR A 459 -15.68 -43.25 6.03
C THR A 459 -14.45 -42.70 5.30
N HIS A 460 -14.54 -41.53 4.71
CA HIS A 460 -13.40 -40.85 4.08
C HIS A 460 -13.39 -39.43 4.61
N MET A 461 -12.35 -39.09 5.36
CA MET A 461 -12.16 -37.75 5.91
C MET A 461 -11.15 -37.02 5.04
N VAL A 462 -11.63 -36.05 4.28
CA VAL A 462 -10.80 -35.13 3.49
C VAL A 462 -10.96 -33.74 4.09
N VAL A 463 -9.93 -33.25 4.76
CA VAL A 463 -9.82 -31.87 5.23
C VAL A 463 -9.32 -31.03 4.06
N ASP A 464 -10.02 -29.94 3.76
CA ASP A 464 -9.60 -29.00 2.71
C ASP A 464 -8.24 -28.37 3.04
N ASN A 465 -7.63 -27.68 2.07
CA ASN A 465 -6.48 -26.83 2.37
C ASN A 465 -6.92 -25.70 3.30
N MET A 466 -6.21 -25.52 4.41
CA MET A 466 -6.61 -24.61 5.47
C MET A 466 -5.56 -23.52 5.62
N PHE A 467 -5.80 -22.34 5.03
CA PHE A 467 -4.85 -21.22 5.05
C PHE A 467 -5.04 -20.27 6.24
N ALA A 468 -5.96 -20.56 7.15
CA ALA A 468 -6.14 -19.79 8.38
C ALA A 468 -6.68 -20.70 9.49
N PHE A 469 -6.18 -20.42 10.69
CA PHE A 469 -6.24 -21.22 11.90
C PHE A 469 -7.67 -21.62 12.30
N PHE A 470 -7.89 -22.93 12.46
CA PHE A 470 -8.89 -23.35 13.44
C PHE A 470 -8.44 -22.87 14.81
N ASP A 471 -9.42 -22.38 15.56
CA ASP A 471 -9.48 -22.28 17.02
C ASP A 471 -8.13 -22.43 17.73
N GLU A 472 -7.54 -21.33 18.22
CA GLU A 472 -6.38 -21.35 19.12
C GLU A 472 -6.58 -22.32 20.30
N ASP A 473 -7.84 -22.61 20.67
CA ASP A 473 -8.19 -23.56 21.72
C ASP A 473 -8.04 -25.04 21.28
N LEU A 474 -7.99 -25.35 19.98
CA LEU A 474 -7.81 -26.70 19.43
C LEU A 474 -6.34 -27.12 19.46
N THR A 475 -5.86 -27.44 20.66
CA THR A 475 -4.48 -27.92 20.90
C THR A 475 -4.31 -29.43 20.71
N VAL A 476 -5.41 -30.19 20.74
CA VAL A 476 -5.41 -31.66 20.60
C VAL A 476 -6.38 -32.10 19.51
N LEU A 477 -5.85 -32.79 18.50
CA LEU A 477 -6.61 -33.36 17.39
C LEU A 477 -6.69 -34.89 17.54
N ASP A 478 -7.79 -35.35 18.15
CA ASP A 478 -8.06 -36.79 18.35
C ASP A 478 -9.01 -37.36 17.30
N PHE A 479 -8.53 -38.36 16.55
CA PHE A 479 -9.31 -39.08 15.55
C PHE A 479 -9.99 -40.34 16.11
N SER A 480 -9.69 -40.74 17.36
CA SER A 480 -10.22 -41.96 17.97
C SER A 480 -11.76 -42.13 17.91
N PRO A 481 -12.60 -41.06 17.87
CA PRO A 481 -14.05 -41.21 17.74
C PRO A 481 -14.51 -41.77 16.37
N PHE A 482 -13.72 -41.62 15.30
CA PHE A 482 -14.13 -41.92 13.93
C PHE A 482 -13.89 -43.38 13.54
N LYS A 483 -14.42 -44.34 14.31
CA LYS A 483 -14.14 -45.79 14.15
C LYS A 483 -14.50 -46.39 12.77
N ASN A 484 -15.24 -45.67 11.93
CA ASN A 484 -15.62 -46.10 10.58
C ASN A 484 -14.71 -45.55 9.47
N VAL A 485 -13.77 -44.67 9.79
CA VAL A 485 -12.90 -44.02 8.81
C VAL A 485 -11.97 -45.04 8.16
N VAL A 486 -11.84 -44.93 6.84
CA VAL A 486 -11.04 -45.76 5.94
C VAL A 486 -9.85 -44.96 5.40
N SER A 487 -10.01 -43.66 5.17
CA SER A 487 -8.90 -42.79 4.80
C SER A 487 -9.00 -41.43 5.48
N ILE A 488 -7.84 -40.89 5.87
CA ILE A 488 -7.66 -39.52 6.36
C ILE A 488 -6.74 -38.81 5.39
N GLU A 489 -7.20 -37.71 4.82
CA GLU A 489 -6.44 -36.82 3.95
C GLU A 489 -6.56 -35.41 4.53
N ILE A 490 -5.43 -34.83 4.92
CA ILE A 490 -5.35 -33.48 5.45
C ILE A 490 -4.71 -32.60 4.38
N GLY A 491 -5.41 -31.55 3.95
CA GLY A 491 -4.91 -30.59 2.97
C GLY A 491 -3.75 -29.75 3.49
N ASP A 492 -3.14 -28.97 2.61
CA ASP A 492 -1.96 -28.16 2.90
C ASP A 492 -2.27 -27.07 3.95
N LYS A 493 -1.23 -26.66 4.69
CA LYS A 493 -1.21 -25.58 5.68
C LYS A 493 -2.19 -25.76 6.86
N SER A 494 -2.68 -26.99 7.10
CA SER A 494 -3.74 -27.25 8.07
C SER A 494 -3.29 -27.38 9.53
N PHE A 495 -4.16 -27.00 10.47
CA PHE A 495 -4.04 -27.27 11.91
C PHE A 495 -2.78 -26.72 12.60
N THR A 496 -2.43 -25.48 12.30
CA THR A 496 -1.20 -24.82 12.77
C THR A 496 -1.04 -24.79 14.31
N TYR A 497 -2.11 -24.61 15.09
CA TYR A 497 -2.04 -24.56 16.57
C TYR A 497 -2.16 -25.92 17.28
N VAL A 498 -2.39 -27.00 16.54
CA VAL A 498 -2.48 -28.31 17.17
C VAL A 498 -1.10 -28.72 17.65
N GLN A 499 -1.01 -29.08 18.93
CA GLN A 499 0.19 -29.56 19.59
C GLN A 499 0.23 -31.08 19.66
N THR A 500 -0.93 -31.73 19.77
CA THR A 500 -1.03 -33.20 19.83
C THR A 500 -1.96 -33.75 18.77
N VAL A 501 -1.46 -34.65 17.94
CA VAL A 501 -2.25 -35.40 16.95
C VAL A 501 -2.33 -36.87 17.34
N CYS A 502 -3.54 -37.41 17.43
CA CYS A 502 -3.80 -38.78 17.85
C CYS A 502 -4.63 -39.54 16.81
N ILE A 503 -3.98 -40.44 16.06
CA ILE A 503 -4.58 -41.37 15.11
C ILE A 503 -4.57 -42.77 15.75
N ALA A 504 -5.47 -43.00 16.69
CA ALA A 504 -5.46 -44.18 17.54
C ALA A 504 -6.73 -45.02 17.44
N GLU A 505 -6.56 -46.35 17.53
CA GLU A 505 -7.65 -47.31 17.65
C GLU A 505 -8.69 -47.23 16.51
N LEU A 506 -8.23 -47.10 15.27
CA LEU A 506 -9.08 -47.00 14.08
C LEU A 506 -9.09 -48.33 13.31
N PRO A 507 -10.11 -49.20 13.51
CA PRO A 507 -10.07 -50.59 13.04
C PRO A 507 -10.22 -50.75 11.53
N LYS A 508 -10.65 -49.70 10.81
CA LYS A 508 -10.90 -49.73 9.37
C LYS A 508 -9.97 -48.81 8.57
N LEU A 509 -9.11 -48.05 9.25
CA LEU A 509 -8.27 -47.05 8.59
C LEU A 509 -7.22 -47.76 7.72
N GLU A 510 -7.18 -47.42 6.44
CA GLU A 510 -6.27 -47.99 5.44
C GLU A 510 -5.18 -47.01 4.98
N SER A 511 -5.44 -45.69 5.04
CA SER A 511 -4.53 -44.66 4.52
C SER A 511 -4.58 -43.37 5.33
N VAL A 512 -3.42 -42.78 5.60
CA VAL A 512 -3.25 -41.43 6.14
C VAL A 512 -2.34 -40.63 5.21
N ARG A 513 -2.81 -39.45 4.79
CA ARG A 513 -2.07 -38.49 4.00
C ARG A 513 -2.18 -37.10 4.61
N ILE A 514 -1.04 -36.44 4.79
CA ILE A 514 -0.96 -35.09 5.34
C ILE A 514 -0.24 -34.20 4.33
N GLY A 515 -0.85 -33.06 4.02
CA GLY A 515 -0.39 -32.11 3.02
C GLY A 515 0.87 -31.35 3.44
N PHE A 516 1.33 -30.46 2.58
CA PHE A 516 2.46 -29.57 2.81
C PHE A 516 2.18 -28.63 3.99
N HIS A 517 3.20 -28.30 4.79
CA HIS A 517 3.19 -27.27 5.83
C HIS A 517 2.06 -27.38 6.85
N SER A 518 1.55 -28.59 7.10
CA SER A 518 0.48 -28.83 8.07
C SER A 518 1.06 -29.05 9.46
N PHE A 519 0.37 -28.59 10.51
CA PHE A 519 0.85 -28.68 11.89
C PHE A 519 2.19 -27.93 12.11
N PHE A 520 2.37 -26.82 11.40
CA PHE A 520 3.53 -25.93 11.52
C PHE A 520 3.30 -24.93 12.67
N HIS A 521 3.44 -25.37 13.93
CA HIS A 521 3.20 -24.51 15.10
C HIS A 521 4.11 -23.26 15.09
N ALA A 522 3.55 -22.10 14.74
CA ALA A 522 4.33 -20.88 14.48
C ALA A 522 4.61 -20.02 15.74
N ASP A 523 3.80 -20.12 16.79
CA ASP A 523 3.94 -19.23 17.95
C ASP A 523 5.08 -19.65 18.90
N GLU A 524 5.99 -18.70 19.13
CA GLU A 524 6.94 -18.58 20.25
C GLU A 524 7.96 -19.71 20.49
N TYR A 525 8.68 -20.19 19.47
CA TYR A 525 9.97 -20.81 19.75
C TYR A 525 11.01 -19.75 20.11
N ASN A 526 11.06 -19.33 21.38
CA ASN A 526 12.06 -18.40 21.92
C ASN A 526 13.48 -19.01 22.05
N GLY A 527 13.83 -19.99 21.21
CA GLY A 527 15.18 -20.54 21.10
C GLY A 527 15.68 -21.39 22.27
N THR A 528 14.95 -21.47 23.40
CA THR A 528 15.51 -21.92 24.69
C THR A 528 14.97 -23.25 25.24
N GLN A 529 13.88 -23.80 24.72
CA GLN A 529 13.32 -25.10 25.16
C GLN A 529 12.84 -25.92 23.97
N THR A 530 13.06 -27.23 23.97
CA THR A 530 12.52 -28.14 22.95
C THR A 530 10.98 -28.10 22.94
N PRO A 531 10.31 -28.07 21.78
CA PRO A 531 8.86 -27.93 21.75
C PRO A 531 8.17 -29.24 22.20
N ASP A 532 7.14 -29.19 23.06
CA ASP A 532 6.41 -30.38 23.57
C ASP A 532 5.20 -30.74 22.68
N CYS A 533 5.43 -30.93 21.39
CA CYS A 533 4.40 -31.33 20.42
C CYS A 533 4.51 -32.82 20.04
N HIS A 534 3.37 -33.50 19.89
CA HIS A 534 3.28 -34.97 19.86
C HIS A 534 2.45 -35.52 18.70
N PHE A 535 3.00 -36.48 17.98
CA PHE A 535 2.28 -37.27 16.97
C PHE A 535 2.19 -38.73 17.40
N TYR A 536 0.97 -39.25 17.48
CA TYR A 536 0.67 -40.64 17.82
C TYR A 536 -0.13 -41.30 16.70
N ALA A 537 0.33 -42.46 16.22
CA ALA A 537 -0.47 -43.36 15.40
C ALA A 537 -0.32 -44.81 15.87
N TYR A 538 -1.39 -45.39 16.43
CA TYR A 538 -1.32 -46.75 16.96
C TYR A 538 -2.65 -47.52 16.92
N ASP A 539 -2.57 -48.83 17.06
CA ASP A 539 -3.72 -49.74 17.09
C ASP A 539 -4.66 -49.60 15.88
N CYS A 540 -4.08 -49.39 14.69
CA CYS A 540 -4.79 -49.32 13.41
C CYS A 540 -4.42 -50.55 12.54
N PRO A 541 -5.13 -51.68 12.69
CA PRO A 541 -4.71 -52.97 12.13
C PRO A 541 -4.75 -53.06 10.60
N GLU A 542 -5.53 -52.20 9.94
CA GLU A 542 -5.71 -52.19 8.49
C GLU A 542 -4.90 -51.10 7.78
N LEU A 543 -4.14 -50.26 8.52
CA LEU A 543 -3.41 -49.13 7.96
C LEU A 543 -2.28 -49.63 7.06
N LYS A 544 -2.27 -49.21 5.79
CA LYS A 544 -1.30 -49.65 4.76
C LYS A 544 -0.30 -48.55 4.40
N GLU A 545 -0.72 -47.29 4.41
CA GLU A 545 0.15 -46.16 4.05
C GLU A 545 0.04 -45.00 5.04
N LEU A 546 1.19 -44.43 5.39
CA LEU A 546 1.33 -43.16 6.11
C LEU A 546 2.21 -42.22 5.30
N LYS A 547 1.65 -41.10 4.84
CA LYS A 547 2.33 -40.11 4.00
C LYS A 547 2.21 -38.73 4.63
N ILE A 548 3.34 -38.06 4.81
CA ILE A 548 3.43 -36.73 5.42
C ILE A 548 4.19 -35.82 4.46
N GLY A 549 3.57 -34.71 4.08
CA GLY A 549 4.14 -33.71 3.18
C GLY A 549 5.23 -32.86 3.83
N SER A 550 6.02 -32.17 3.02
CA SER A 550 7.12 -31.31 3.46
C SER A 550 6.67 -30.22 4.43
N ASP A 551 7.58 -29.81 5.31
CA ASP A 551 7.41 -28.82 6.38
C ASP A 551 6.21 -29.05 7.29
N SER A 552 5.74 -30.30 7.40
CA SER A 552 4.71 -30.67 8.37
C SER A 552 5.32 -31.15 9.67
N PHE A 553 4.67 -30.85 10.80
CA PHE A 553 5.12 -31.29 12.12
C PHE A 553 6.55 -30.86 12.49
N VAL A 554 7.02 -29.69 12.01
CA VAL A 554 8.41 -29.24 12.19
C VAL A 554 8.82 -29.22 13.66
N TYR A 555 7.94 -28.71 14.53
CA TYR A 555 8.19 -28.55 15.96
C TYR A 555 7.74 -29.76 16.81
N TYR A 556 7.36 -30.89 16.20
CA TYR A 556 6.93 -32.06 16.96
C TYR A 556 8.14 -32.86 17.46
N SER A 557 8.29 -32.96 18.79
CA SER A 557 9.38 -33.65 19.46
C SER A 557 9.10 -35.12 19.76
N ARG A 558 7.85 -35.59 19.59
CA ARG A 558 7.53 -37.02 19.68
C ARG A 558 6.83 -37.52 18.42
N PHE A 559 7.38 -38.59 17.87
CA PHE A 559 6.80 -39.36 16.78
C PHE A 559 6.64 -40.82 17.24
N VAL A 560 5.41 -41.25 17.49
CA VAL A 560 5.13 -42.60 18.03
C VAL A 560 4.21 -43.35 17.08
N VAL A 561 4.75 -44.41 16.48
CA VAL A 561 3.98 -45.35 15.65
C VAL A 561 4.10 -46.77 16.19
N LYS A 562 2.98 -47.42 16.54
CA LYS A 562 2.98 -48.75 17.20
C LYS A 562 1.78 -49.60 16.79
N ASN A 563 1.96 -50.92 16.77
CA ASN A 563 0.88 -51.89 16.48
C ASN A 563 0.12 -51.60 15.16
N LEU A 564 0.85 -51.47 14.05
CA LEU A 564 0.30 -51.29 12.70
C LEU A 564 0.68 -52.49 11.81
N PRO A 565 0.10 -53.69 12.04
CA PRO A 565 0.53 -54.95 11.41
C PRO A 565 0.35 -55.02 9.88
N SER A 566 -0.46 -54.12 9.30
CA SER A 566 -0.68 -54.07 7.85
C SER A 566 0.09 -52.97 7.12
N LEU A 567 0.90 -52.18 7.83
CA LEU A 567 1.59 -51.03 7.26
C LEU A 567 2.62 -51.48 6.22
N GLU A 568 2.52 -50.96 5.00
CA GLU A 568 3.37 -51.32 3.86
C GLU A 568 4.32 -50.18 3.46
N GLU A 569 3.92 -48.92 3.64
CA GLU A 569 4.68 -47.75 3.22
C GLU A 569 4.62 -46.61 4.24
N ILE A 570 5.79 -46.02 4.55
CA ILE A 570 5.93 -44.74 5.26
C ILE A 570 6.72 -43.79 4.36
N MET A 571 6.16 -42.61 4.09
CA MET A 571 6.86 -41.50 3.42
C MET A 571 6.69 -40.22 4.25
N ILE A 572 7.78 -39.58 4.62
CA ILE A 572 7.79 -38.34 5.41
C ILE A 572 8.67 -37.33 4.68
N GLY A 573 8.09 -36.20 4.28
CA GLY A 573 8.76 -35.16 3.52
C GLY A 573 9.04 -35.52 2.06
N ASP A 574 9.68 -34.60 1.35
CA ASP A 574 10.11 -34.72 -0.04
C ASP A 574 11.62 -35.01 -0.11
N SER A 575 12.03 -35.76 -1.14
CA SER A 575 13.42 -36.18 -1.34
C SER A 575 14.29 -35.15 -2.06
N VAL A 576 13.72 -34.04 -2.54
CA VAL A 576 14.38 -33.01 -3.34
C VAL A 576 14.34 -31.66 -2.62
N TYR A 577 13.20 -31.32 -2.03
CA TYR A 577 12.99 -30.04 -1.36
C TYR A 577 13.13 -30.13 0.16
N CYS A 578 13.57 -29.04 0.79
CA CYS A 578 13.61 -28.88 2.23
C CYS A 578 12.26 -29.29 2.85
N SER A 579 12.27 -30.15 3.87
CA SER A 579 11.04 -30.72 4.43
C SER A 579 10.94 -30.70 5.96
N GLN A 580 12.04 -30.67 6.70
CA GLN A 580 12.11 -30.39 8.16
C GLN A 580 11.11 -31.11 9.08
N CYS A 581 10.46 -32.19 8.63
CA CYS A 581 9.40 -32.85 9.39
C CYS A 581 10.00 -33.49 10.65
N PHE A 582 9.33 -33.32 11.79
CA PHE A 582 9.75 -33.91 13.07
C PHE A 582 11.20 -33.58 13.44
N THR A 583 11.61 -32.32 13.31
CA THR A 583 13.01 -31.90 13.48
C THR A 583 13.62 -32.41 14.80
N TYR A 584 12.82 -32.45 15.88
CA TYR A 584 13.27 -32.80 17.23
C TYR A 584 12.89 -34.21 17.69
N ALA A 585 12.19 -35.01 16.86
CA ALA A 585 11.73 -36.33 17.29
C ALA A 585 12.75 -37.43 17.02
N SER A 586 12.65 -38.52 17.77
CA SER A 586 13.32 -39.78 17.47
C SER A 586 12.46 -40.65 16.53
N LEU A 587 13.12 -41.41 15.64
CA LEU A 587 12.45 -42.33 14.71
C LEU A 587 12.61 -43.77 15.20
N GLU A 588 11.56 -44.34 15.77
CA GLU A 588 11.58 -45.73 16.25
C GLU A 588 10.56 -46.61 15.55
N LEU A 589 11.06 -47.54 14.74
CA LEU A 589 10.27 -48.52 14.00
C LEU A 589 10.70 -49.93 14.41
N LYS A 590 9.82 -50.61 15.14
CA LYS A 590 10.02 -51.98 15.60
C LYS A 590 8.78 -52.85 15.34
N ASP A 591 9.00 -54.08 14.91
CA ASP A 591 7.96 -55.10 14.75
C ASP A 591 6.85 -54.76 13.73
N PHE A 592 7.21 -54.21 12.55
CA PHE A 592 6.26 -54.04 11.42
C PHE A 592 6.42 -55.15 10.37
N PRO A 593 5.59 -56.21 10.41
CA PRO A 593 5.81 -57.42 9.61
C PRO A 593 5.55 -57.26 8.11
N LYS A 594 4.91 -56.17 7.67
CA LYS A 594 4.58 -55.93 6.26
C LYS A 594 5.22 -54.69 5.66
N LEU A 595 5.97 -53.90 6.43
CA LEU A 595 6.55 -52.65 5.94
C LEU A 595 7.57 -52.95 4.84
N LYS A 596 7.36 -52.39 3.64
CA LYS A 596 8.21 -52.62 2.45
C LYS A 596 9.10 -51.45 2.13
N THR A 597 8.60 -50.23 2.36
CA THR A 597 9.24 -48.98 1.95
C THR A 597 9.19 -47.95 3.06
N LEU A 598 10.36 -47.38 3.35
CA LEU A 598 10.53 -46.24 4.25
C LEU A 598 11.27 -45.14 3.49
N LYS A 599 10.67 -43.94 3.39
CA LYS A 599 11.31 -42.76 2.81
C LYS A 599 11.23 -41.59 3.78
N ILE A 600 12.39 -41.00 4.05
CA ILE A 600 12.55 -39.83 4.89
C ILE A 600 13.17 -38.73 4.02
N GLY A 601 12.50 -37.58 3.94
CA GLY A 601 12.85 -36.43 3.12
C GLY A 601 13.94 -35.56 3.72
N VAL A 602 14.35 -34.54 2.98
CA VAL A 602 15.48 -33.65 3.32
C VAL A 602 15.22 -32.92 4.66
N TYR A 603 16.22 -32.89 5.55
CA TYR A 603 16.18 -32.33 6.91
C TYR A 603 15.12 -32.90 7.87
N CYS A 604 14.42 -33.98 7.53
CA CYS A 604 13.47 -34.60 8.46
C CYS A 604 14.24 -35.29 9.60
N PHE A 605 13.78 -35.18 10.85
CA PHE A 605 14.47 -35.75 12.02
C PHE A 605 15.92 -35.23 12.20
N LYS A 606 16.20 -33.95 11.88
CA LYS A 606 17.55 -33.34 11.90
C LYS A 606 18.23 -33.22 13.28
N LYS A 607 17.47 -33.28 14.37
CA LYS A 607 17.96 -33.21 15.76
C LYS A 607 17.42 -34.37 16.58
N CYS A 608 17.43 -35.56 16.00
CA CYS A 608 16.94 -36.76 16.67
C CYS A 608 17.95 -37.28 17.70
N GLU A 609 17.46 -37.93 18.76
CA GLU A 609 18.32 -38.61 19.73
C GLU A 609 18.51 -40.08 19.35
N ARG A 610 17.54 -40.67 18.65
CA ARG A 610 17.56 -42.09 18.32
C ARG A 610 16.89 -42.39 17.00
N VAL A 611 17.53 -43.26 16.23
CA VAL A 611 16.95 -43.90 15.05
C VAL A 611 17.03 -45.41 15.23
N LEU A 612 15.88 -46.07 15.32
CA LEU A 612 15.76 -47.52 15.47
C LEU A 612 14.91 -48.10 14.35
N ILE A 613 15.48 -49.03 13.59
CA ILE A 613 14.80 -49.78 12.52
C ILE A 613 15.08 -51.26 12.78
N GLU A 614 14.17 -51.93 13.49
CA GLU A 614 14.38 -53.29 14.01
C GLU A 614 13.21 -54.24 13.68
N ASP A 615 13.52 -55.50 13.38
CA ASP A 615 12.54 -56.58 13.22
C ASP A 615 11.49 -56.31 12.12
N LEU A 616 11.96 -55.90 10.93
CA LEU A 616 11.13 -55.57 9.76
C LEU A 616 11.38 -56.56 8.61
N PRO A 617 10.72 -57.75 8.62
CA PRO A 617 11.07 -58.86 7.75
C PRO A 617 10.78 -58.65 6.26
N GLU A 618 9.86 -57.74 5.92
CA GLU A 618 9.45 -57.44 4.53
C GLU A 618 10.05 -56.14 3.98
N LEU A 619 10.89 -55.44 4.75
CA LEU A 619 11.45 -54.16 4.32
C LEU A 619 12.43 -54.37 3.17
N THR A 620 12.18 -53.70 2.04
CA THR A 620 12.97 -53.86 0.81
C THR A 620 13.77 -52.62 0.45
N SER A 621 13.27 -51.43 0.81
CA SER A 621 13.84 -50.14 0.43
C SER A 621 13.76 -49.13 1.57
N VAL A 622 14.90 -48.53 1.89
CA VAL A 622 15.03 -47.39 2.81
C VAL A 622 15.73 -46.24 2.07
N PHE A 623 15.10 -45.07 2.06
CA PHE A 623 15.66 -43.84 1.54
C PHE A 623 15.70 -42.79 2.65
N ILE A 624 16.86 -42.17 2.86
CA ILE A 624 17.07 -41.07 3.79
C ILE A 624 17.66 -39.90 2.99
N GLY A 625 16.95 -38.77 2.96
CA GLY A 625 17.34 -37.56 2.24
C GLY A 625 18.50 -36.82 2.90
N TYR A 626 18.96 -35.76 2.25
CA TYR A 626 20.08 -34.94 2.71
C TYR A 626 19.84 -34.37 4.12
N GLU A 627 20.82 -34.50 5.01
CA GLU A 627 20.78 -34.10 6.43
C GLU A 627 19.54 -34.58 7.22
N ALA A 628 18.87 -35.64 6.75
CA ALA A 628 17.77 -36.26 7.48
C ALA A 628 18.31 -37.29 8.49
N CYS A 629 17.61 -37.48 9.60
CA CYS A 629 18.07 -38.31 10.72
C CYS A 629 19.46 -37.92 11.24
N MET A 630 19.76 -36.61 11.23
CA MET A 630 20.97 -36.05 11.83
C MET A 630 20.76 -35.97 13.36
N PHE A 631 21.83 -36.18 14.11
CA PHE A 631 21.83 -36.15 15.56
C PHE A 631 22.35 -34.80 16.05
N ALA A 632 21.91 -34.35 17.22
CA ALA A 632 22.25 -33.02 17.71
C ALA A 632 23.74 -32.94 18.09
N ASP A 633 24.53 -32.16 17.35
CA ASP A 633 25.90 -31.81 17.75
C ASP A 633 25.86 -30.94 19.03
N ASN A 634 26.53 -31.39 20.09
CA ASN A 634 26.96 -30.48 21.14
C ASN A 634 28.00 -29.52 20.53
N GLU A 635 27.60 -28.27 20.32
CA GLU A 635 28.39 -27.13 19.83
C GLU A 635 28.78 -27.14 18.34
N CYS A 636 27.82 -26.78 17.48
CA CYS A 636 28.11 -25.86 16.37
C CYS A 636 27.15 -24.67 16.49
N SER A 637 27.60 -23.61 17.17
CA SER A 637 27.00 -22.29 17.05
C SER A 637 27.21 -21.78 15.62
N TYR A 638 26.23 -21.97 14.74
CA TYR A 638 26.05 -21.08 13.62
C TYR A 638 25.19 -19.93 14.13
N THR A 639 25.84 -18.81 14.45
CA THR A 639 25.19 -17.51 14.39
C THR A 639 24.67 -17.38 12.96
N TYR A 640 23.36 -17.13 12.81
CA TYR A 640 22.86 -16.52 11.60
C TYR A 640 23.43 -15.10 11.59
N ASP A 641 24.61 -14.94 11.00
CA ASP A 641 24.98 -13.65 10.46
C ASP A 641 24.13 -13.51 9.18
N ASP A 642 23.08 -12.68 9.30
CA ASP A 642 22.65 -11.84 8.20
C ASP A 642 23.90 -11.23 7.57
N ASP A 643 24.23 -11.64 6.35
CA ASP A 643 24.57 -10.77 5.23
C ASP A 643 25.23 -11.60 4.11
N SER A 644 24.63 -11.45 2.93
CA SER A 644 25.19 -11.52 1.56
C SER A 644 26.38 -12.45 1.27
N ASP A 645 26.27 -13.19 0.16
CA ASP A 645 27.21 -12.93 -0.93
C ASP A 645 26.61 -13.32 -2.29
N ASP A 646 26.29 -12.26 -3.03
CA ASP A 646 26.35 -12.21 -4.47
C ASP A 646 27.68 -12.78 -4.94
N SER A 647 27.63 -13.73 -5.87
CA SER A 647 28.83 -14.19 -6.56
C SER A 647 29.28 -13.14 -7.55
N ASP A 648 30.47 -12.59 -7.28
CA ASP A 648 31.32 -11.81 -8.18
C ASP A 648 31.37 -12.38 -9.61
N ASP A 649 31.14 -11.49 -10.58
CA ASP A 649 31.64 -11.63 -11.95
C ASP A 649 32.66 -10.51 -12.16
N ASP A 650 33.94 -10.89 -12.16
CA ASP A 650 35.09 -10.05 -12.45
C ASP A 650 35.02 -9.44 -13.86
N SER A 651 35.16 -8.12 -13.97
CA SER A 651 36.09 -7.53 -14.94
C SER A 651 36.38 -6.07 -14.64
N ASP A 652 37.63 -5.83 -14.25
CA ASP A 652 38.51 -4.72 -14.63
C ASP A 652 37.88 -3.34 -14.82
N ASP A 653 38.20 -2.40 -13.92
CA ASP A 653 38.77 -1.13 -14.35
C ASP A 653 39.56 -0.46 -13.21
N GLU A 654 40.72 0.05 -13.60
CA GLU A 654 41.76 0.73 -12.85
C GLU A 654 41.22 2.02 -12.18
N ASP A 655 41.71 2.39 -10.99
CA ASP A 655 42.28 3.73 -10.73
C ASP A 655 42.57 3.95 -9.22
N ASP A 656 43.85 4.25 -8.96
CA ASP A 656 44.41 5.22 -8.01
C ASP A 656 44.11 5.13 -6.50
N ASP A 657 45.07 4.50 -5.79
CA ASP A 657 45.52 4.99 -4.49
C ASP A 657 46.28 6.31 -4.67
N ASP A 658 45.91 7.34 -3.92
CA ASP A 658 46.91 8.25 -3.35
C ASP A 658 46.39 8.88 -2.05
N ASP A 659 47.10 8.52 -0.98
CA ASP A 659 47.04 9.05 0.37
C ASP A 659 47.14 10.59 0.41
N SER A 660 46.47 11.20 1.38
CA SER A 660 47.11 12.23 2.22
C SER A 660 46.25 12.61 3.43
N ASP A 661 46.78 12.26 4.61
CA ASP A 661 47.23 13.22 5.63
C ASP A 661 46.31 14.43 5.92
N SER A 662 45.73 14.45 7.12
CA SER A 662 46.31 15.15 8.29
C SER A 662 45.29 15.86 9.21
N ASP A 663 45.70 15.92 10.48
CA ASP A 663 45.47 16.97 11.46
C ASP A 663 44.28 16.86 12.43
N ASP A 664 44.63 16.38 13.63
CA ASP A 664 44.65 17.16 14.87
C ASP A 664 43.45 18.09 15.16
N SER A 665 42.77 17.85 16.28
CA SER A 665 43.11 18.55 17.54
C SER A 665 42.15 18.21 18.67
N ASP A 666 42.77 18.06 19.84
CA ASP A 666 42.18 18.06 21.17
C ASP A 666 41.23 19.23 21.40
N ASP A 667 40.18 19.02 22.21
CA ASP A 667 39.94 19.95 23.31
C ASP A 667 39.27 19.24 24.49
N SER A 668 39.77 19.61 25.66
CA SER A 668 39.49 19.02 26.95
C SER A 668 38.73 20.01 27.82
N ASN A 669 38.04 19.44 28.81
CA ASN A 669 37.82 19.94 30.16
C ASN A 669 36.42 20.39 30.56
N ASP A 670 36.24 20.08 31.84
CA ASP A 670 35.43 20.70 32.88
C ASP A 670 33.94 20.36 32.95
N SER A 671 33.36 20.00 34.09
CA SER A 671 33.73 19.53 35.44
C SER A 671 32.49 19.81 36.32
N ASP A 672 32.29 18.97 37.35
CA ASP A 672 31.64 19.29 38.64
C ASP A 672 30.14 19.70 38.60
N ASP A 673 29.25 19.36 39.53
CA ASP A 673 29.29 18.67 40.82
C ASP A 673 27.81 18.58 41.31
N ASP A 674 27.62 17.87 42.42
CA ASP A 674 26.60 18.11 43.45
C ASP A 674 25.19 17.48 43.35
N ASP A 675 25.08 16.33 44.04
CA ASP A 675 24.51 16.23 45.40
C ASP A 675 23.03 15.89 45.68
N ASN A 676 22.92 14.96 46.63
CA ASN A 676 21.93 14.78 47.71
C ASN A 676 20.57 14.15 47.38
N ASP A 677 19.96 13.34 48.24
CA ASP A 677 20.31 12.47 49.38
C ASP A 677 18.94 12.00 49.92
N ASP A 678 18.93 10.84 50.59
CA ASP A 678 17.99 10.45 51.67
C ASP A 678 16.48 10.22 51.28
N ASP A 679 15.78 9.17 51.73
CA ASP A 679 15.84 8.56 53.05
C ASP A 679 14.84 7.37 53.20
N ALA A 680 15.19 6.49 54.14
CA ALA A 680 14.34 5.77 55.11
C ALA A 680 13.44 4.55 54.74
N ASN A 681 13.98 3.36 55.08
CA ASN A 681 13.60 2.47 56.20
C ASN A 681 12.29 1.66 56.27
N GLY A 682 12.46 0.39 56.69
CA GLY A 682 11.48 -0.47 57.38
C GLY A 682 11.72 -1.97 57.14
N ASP A 683 12.75 -2.59 57.74
CA ASP A 683 12.68 -3.45 58.94
C ASP A 683 11.59 -4.55 58.92
N ASP A 684 11.99 -5.84 58.88
CA ASP A 684 12.01 -6.73 60.07
C ASP A 684 12.15 -8.23 59.72
N SER A 685 13.27 -8.80 60.19
CA SER A 685 13.43 -10.09 60.88
C SER A 685 12.79 -11.40 60.34
N ASN A 686 13.62 -12.41 60.05
CA ASN A 686 13.98 -13.42 61.06
C ASN A 686 14.93 -14.48 60.50
N ASP A 687 16.03 -14.63 61.22
CA ASP A 687 17.00 -15.70 61.17
C ASP A 687 16.37 -17.07 61.51
N SER A 688 16.92 -18.13 60.91
CA SER A 688 17.33 -19.29 61.69
C SER A 688 18.41 -20.09 60.97
N ASP A 689 19.60 -19.96 61.55
CA ASP A 689 20.83 -20.73 61.45
C ASP A 689 20.69 -22.26 61.27
N ASN A 690 21.61 -22.83 60.50
CA ASN A 690 22.65 -23.78 60.97
C ASN A 690 23.34 -24.38 59.73
N ASP A 691 24.57 -23.98 59.41
CA ASP A 691 25.84 -24.47 59.98
C ASP A 691 26.25 -25.86 59.44
N ASN A 692 27.22 -25.78 58.52
CA ASN A 692 28.58 -26.31 58.63
C ASN A 692 28.91 -27.81 58.46
N ASP A 693 29.92 -27.95 57.60
CA ASP A 693 31.12 -28.80 57.67
C ASP A 693 31.07 -30.25 57.18
N ASP A 694 31.81 -30.46 56.09
CA ASP A 694 32.99 -31.34 55.96
C ASP A 694 33.00 -32.65 56.79
N ASP A 695 33.10 -33.79 56.10
CA ASP A 695 34.31 -34.63 56.18
C ASP A 695 34.17 -35.93 55.34
N ASP A 696 35.35 -36.37 54.92
CA ASP A 696 35.72 -37.46 54.02
C ASP A 696 35.35 -38.90 54.44
N ASP A 697 35.44 -39.78 53.43
CA ASP A 697 35.78 -41.23 53.46
C ASP A 697 34.85 -42.22 54.20
N ASP A 698 34.29 -43.19 53.48
CA ASP A 698 34.93 -44.50 53.23
C ASP A 698 33.92 -45.55 52.71
N ASP A 699 34.45 -46.45 51.87
CA ASP A 699 33.80 -47.52 51.12
C ASP A 699 32.83 -48.42 51.91
N SER A 700 31.66 -48.72 51.32
CA SER A 700 31.16 -50.11 51.31
C SER A 700 30.20 -50.39 50.15
N ASN A 701 30.63 -51.34 49.32
CA ASN A 701 29.85 -52.04 48.30
C ASN A 701 28.46 -52.45 48.81
N ASN A 702 27.43 -52.07 48.07
CA ASN A 702 26.32 -52.94 47.73
C ASN A 702 25.88 -52.61 46.30
N ASN A 703 26.20 -53.53 45.40
CA ASN A 703 25.50 -53.68 44.13
C ASN A 703 24.03 -53.99 44.45
N ASP A 704 23.12 -53.21 43.89
CA ASP A 704 21.85 -53.67 43.35
C ASP A 704 21.37 -52.62 42.33
N ASP A 705 21.52 -53.01 41.07
CA ASP A 705 21.04 -52.47 39.80
C ASP A 705 19.91 -51.42 39.83
N GLU A 706 20.24 -50.16 39.50
CA GLU A 706 19.35 -49.27 38.76
C GLU A 706 20.15 -48.73 37.55
N GLU A 707 19.77 -49.21 36.36
CA GLU A 707 20.34 -48.79 35.07
C GLU A 707 19.98 -47.32 34.81
N ASP A 708 20.97 -46.43 34.95
CA ASP A 708 20.95 -45.09 34.35
C ASP A 708 20.74 -45.23 32.83
N ALA A 709 19.59 -44.75 32.33
CA ALA A 709 19.30 -44.65 30.91
C ALA A 709 20.32 -43.71 30.25
N SER A 710 21.25 -44.30 29.50
CA SER A 710 22.33 -43.56 28.84
C SER A 710 21.76 -42.63 27.77
N ASN A 711 22.29 -41.40 27.78
CA ASN A 711 22.01 -40.31 26.85
C ASN A 711 22.68 -40.55 25.47
N ASP A 712 22.71 -41.79 24.98
CA ASP A 712 23.50 -42.20 23.82
C ASP A 712 22.74 -41.97 22.51
N GLN A 713 23.19 -40.98 21.73
CA GLN A 713 22.72 -40.73 20.38
C GLN A 713 23.02 -41.94 19.48
N SER A 714 21.98 -42.69 19.07
CA SER A 714 22.19 -44.02 18.49
C SER A 714 21.39 -44.26 17.21
N PHE A 715 22.08 -44.81 16.21
CA PHE A 715 21.50 -45.28 14.95
C PHE A 715 21.58 -46.81 14.86
N VAL A 716 20.43 -47.47 14.86
CA VAL A 716 20.31 -48.93 14.93
C VAL A 716 19.49 -49.47 13.76
N MET A 717 20.08 -50.38 12.98
CA MET A 717 19.38 -51.18 11.99
C MET A 717 19.62 -52.67 12.25
N LYS A 718 18.56 -53.42 12.55
CA LYS A 718 18.69 -54.83 12.95
C LYS A 718 17.59 -55.73 12.39
N ASN A 719 17.99 -56.93 11.97
CA ASN A 719 17.08 -57.98 11.51
C ASN A 719 16.18 -57.53 10.33
N LEU A 720 16.82 -57.20 9.20
CA LEU A 720 16.15 -56.71 7.98
C LEU A 720 16.45 -57.64 6.78
N PRO A 721 16.00 -58.90 6.80
CA PRO A 721 16.47 -59.96 5.90
C PRO A 721 16.17 -59.75 4.41
N LYS A 722 15.17 -58.92 4.06
CA LYS A 722 14.76 -58.63 2.68
C LYS A 722 15.23 -57.27 2.15
N LEU A 723 16.04 -56.54 2.92
CA LEU A 723 16.51 -55.23 2.51
C LEU A 723 17.39 -55.35 1.26
N THR A 724 17.03 -54.65 0.18
CA THR A 724 17.78 -54.70 -1.10
C THR A 724 18.36 -53.35 -1.49
N SER A 725 17.72 -52.26 -1.05
CA SER A 725 18.13 -50.88 -1.32
C SER A 725 18.18 -50.11 0.00
N PHE A 726 19.33 -49.49 0.26
CA PHE A 726 19.52 -48.56 1.35
C PHE A 726 20.29 -47.35 0.82
N HIS A 727 19.61 -46.22 0.77
CA HIS A 727 20.14 -44.97 0.25
C HIS A 727 20.14 -43.90 1.34
N VAL A 728 21.27 -43.21 1.48
CA VAL A 728 21.42 -42.04 2.33
C VAL A 728 22.06 -40.96 1.48
N GLU A 729 21.36 -39.86 1.25
CA GLU A 729 21.87 -38.70 0.52
C GLU A 729 22.77 -37.86 1.43
N GLY A 730 23.90 -37.36 0.93
CA GLY A 730 25.01 -36.84 1.76
C GLY A 730 25.84 -37.94 2.45
N GLY A 731 25.14 -39.00 2.88
CA GLY A 731 25.67 -40.27 3.37
C GLY A 731 25.85 -40.35 4.89
N LEU A 732 26.14 -41.56 5.41
CA LEU A 732 26.07 -41.86 6.85
C LEU A 732 26.99 -41.01 7.73
N SER A 733 28.07 -40.43 7.20
CA SER A 733 29.01 -39.62 7.98
C SER A 733 28.46 -38.28 8.40
N GLU A 734 27.43 -37.78 7.70
CA GLU A 734 26.80 -36.49 7.95
C GLU A 734 25.68 -36.57 9.00
N MET A 735 25.38 -37.77 9.52
CA MET A 735 24.37 -37.97 10.57
C MET A 735 24.90 -37.72 11.99
N TYR A 736 26.19 -37.95 12.26
CA TYR A 736 26.86 -37.73 13.55
C TYR A 736 26.29 -38.43 14.82
N PRO A 737 25.77 -39.68 14.81
CA PRO A 737 25.42 -40.36 16.06
C PRO A 737 26.66 -40.74 16.89
N ASP A 738 26.49 -40.90 18.20
CA ASP A 738 27.50 -41.47 19.10
C ASP A 738 27.82 -42.93 18.76
N SER A 739 26.83 -43.68 18.29
CA SER A 739 27.01 -45.09 17.93
C SER A 739 26.17 -45.54 16.72
N PHE A 740 26.77 -46.41 15.91
CA PHE A 740 26.09 -47.16 14.85
C PHE A 740 26.04 -48.64 15.21
N LEU A 741 24.85 -49.25 15.11
CA LEU A 741 24.66 -50.69 15.23
C LEU A 741 23.94 -51.25 14.01
N PHE A 742 24.65 -52.06 13.23
CA PHE A 742 24.10 -52.80 12.09
C PHE A 742 24.18 -54.30 12.36
N SER A 743 23.04 -54.98 12.47
CA SER A 743 22.99 -56.42 12.73
C SER A 743 22.05 -57.18 11.80
N ASP A 744 22.49 -58.33 11.29
CA ASP A 744 21.66 -59.27 10.53
C ASP A 744 21.01 -58.64 9.28
N LEU A 745 21.86 -58.07 8.43
CA LEU A 745 21.49 -57.43 7.17
C LEU A 745 22.00 -58.26 5.97
N PRO A 746 21.22 -58.39 4.88
CA PRO A 746 21.65 -59.11 3.69
C PRO A 746 22.80 -58.40 2.95
N ALA A 747 23.38 -59.07 1.95
CA ALA A 747 24.34 -58.44 1.05
C ALA A 747 23.60 -57.43 0.15
N LEU A 748 23.73 -56.14 0.47
CA LEU A 748 23.10 -55.05 -0.25
C LEU A 748 23.82 -54.79 -1.58
N VAL A 749 23.05 -54.65 -2.68
CA VAL A 749 23.59 -54.53 -4.05
C VAL A 749 23.75 -53.07 -4.50
N ASP A 750 23.06 -52.12 -3.85
CA ASP A 750 22.96 -50.73 -4.30
C ASP A 750 23.14 -49.73 -3.13
N VAL A 751 24.21 -49.92 -2.36
CA VAL A 751 24.57 -49.03 -1.24
C VAL A 751 25.41 -47.88 -1.78
N LYS A 752 24.80 -46.71 -1.99
CA LYS A 752 25.51 -45.47 -2.29
C LYS A 752 25.77 -44.71 -1.00
N LEU A 753 26.78 -45.15 -0.25
CA LEU A 753 27.33 -44.39 0.88
C LEU A 753 28.48 -43.53 0.35
N LYS A 754 28.21 -42.28 -0.01
CA LYS A 754 29.26 -41.26 -0.17
C LYS A 754 29.55 -40.68 1.21
N GLY A 755 30.80 -40.40 1.56
CA GLY A 755 31.13 -39.82 2.87
C GLY A 755 32.43 -40.35 3.47
N ASN A 756 33.05 -39.54 4.33
CA ASN A 756 34.26 -39.91 5.07
C ASN A 756 33.93 -40.91 6.20
N LYS A 757 34.94 -41.51 6.83
CA LYS A 757 34.72 -42.49 7.90
C LYS A 757 33.95 -41.88 9.09
N PRO A 758 32.99 -42.60 9.70
CA PRO A 758 32.31 -42.12 10.92
C PRO A 758 33.33 -41.89 12.06
N LYS A 759 33.11 -40.86 12.89
CA LYS A 759 34.04 -40.43 13.96
C LYS A 759 34.04 -41.34 15.19
N ARG A 760 33.03 -42.21 15.40
CA ARG A 760 32.87 -43.07 16.60
C ARG A 760 32.30 -44.47 16.28
N LEU A 761 32.26 -45.31 17.32
CA LEU A 761 32.06 -46.77 17.37
C LEU A 761 30.99 -47.30 16.39
N VAL A 762 31.42 -48.10 15.40
CA VAL A 762 30.53 -48.83 14.50
C VAL A 762 30.55 -50.32 14.86
N THR A 763 29.45 -50.82 15.40
CA THR A 763 29.29 -52.25 15.68
C THR A 763 28.55 -52.90 14.51
N ILE A 764 29.24 -53.76 13.77
CA ILE A 764 28.69 -54.47 12.61
C ILE A 764 28.71 -55.97 12.88
N HIS A 765 27.54 -56.59 12.94
CA HIS A 765 27.38 -58.03 13.10
C HIS A 765 26.56 -58.60 11.92
N ASN A 766 27.07 -59.60 11.20
CA ASN A 766 26.34 -60.24 10.10
C ASN A 766 25.77 -59.25 9.03
N ALA A 767 26.53 -58.23 8.62
CA ALA A 767 26.15 -57.30 7.55
C ALA A 767 27.29 -57.17 6.50
N PRO A 768 27.35 -58.08 5.51
CA PRO A 768 28.51 -58.23 4.61
C PRO A 768 28.84 -57.01 3.75
N ALA A 769 27.85 -56.17 3.42
CA ALA A 769 28.05 -54.99 2.58
C ALA A 769 28.59 -53.77 3.36
N LEU A 770 28.46 -53.77 4.69
CA LEU A 770 28.89 -52.67 5.55
C LEU A 770 30.23 -52.96 6.25
N SER A 771 30.76 -54.18 6.13
CA SER A 771 32.01 -54.60 6.79
C SER A 771 33.26 -53.80 6.36
N GLN A 772 33.21 -53.07 5.25
CA GLN A 772 34.28 -52.15 4.84
C GLN A 772 34.37 -50.89 5.70
N TYR A 773 33.35 -50.60 6.52
CA TYR A 773 33.27 -49.46 7.42
C TYR A 773 33.54 -49.82 8.90
N SER A 774 33.87 -51.08 9.20
CA SER A 774 34.12 -51.55 10.58
C SER A 774 35.49 -51.18 11.16
N ASN A 775 36.31 -50.37 10.46
CA ASN A 775 37.69 -50.03 10.81
C ASN A 775 37.97 -48.52 10.77
#